data_AF-A0A1H5Z4U7-F1
#
_entry.id   AF-A0A1H5Z4U7-F1
#
_cell.length_a   1.000
_cell.length_b   1.000
_cell.length_c   1.000
_cell.angle_alpha   90.00
_cell.angle_beta   90.00
_cell.angle_gamma   90.00
#
_symmetry.space_group_name_H-M   'P 1'
#
loop_
_entity.id
_entity.type
_entity.pdbx_description
1 polymer ?
#
loop_
_entity_poly.entity_id
_entity_poly.type
_entity_poly.pdbx_seq_one_letter_code
_entity_poly.pdbx_strand_id
1 'polypeptide(L)'
;MTENVVVQFGNEVARKDVRFFTGEALAFHFDSVPTGASVAITIAEHSHQSPLLQHVTQDSQAVLSTDDLAALPEGQSCVYNIWLLANGEQELVQYGSLTSRSTILPENLLGMTTEIFSADTPPTLLIDGDSVMAHTGFRDLLVSTTGDVALVPPEYNQAVGGHTIIDMLDSAGSVIERIVPDNTIVVVGPIGANRELNATVEDHRAQIQDLFDRYVAAGATVVAVPTLPDGRTSAEDVDPNGNDAYYAELAQIIRDIAALNPSVIAVDVSGFDPVTMKDDRTHPNVSHGAAYLAGQTASTIRSLVAGNRMDNAANRLGALATFDGDTPAAATGVSGIVPTGWQATRAVGTGSWTISRAVNNDLIVSITDAPDKGQLQLRVDVTMEAATGEIFDSIFEVSVDAASTGFNGIQTLTVDGSILGGYFDVAVANPPTETLYPHAKLVALTADRTTVPAILRLSVAAGGSVTYRVTKAGLFKVDYDLGTTPVILVPPTNTSLPTIDNLTPVVGDTLTASNGAWSGSPTAYATQWLADGVAISGATENILTVGAELEGTALSVSVIATNADGQSAPTVSAATSAVTAPVASAIVAWDSQINSPAPEQLAYSDSDRTVSATAAINGMRHTRGATAISGTVYFEIGATVGVNGLGISGDTIDYATGGQNGVSRCYWSGAYVFHTGGASFMGSGNTIADGDIIQIAIDTTTSQFWLRKAGDTVWNNNAAADPATSTSGFSCSGMTGAIYPYVNLKNDAAAQVVLHGSSDRIAGTAPAGYGPIG
;
A
#
# COMPACT_ATOMS: atom_id res chain seq x y z
N MET A 1 17.71 -12.61 22.18
CA MET A 1 16.40 -12.10 22.64
C MET A 1 15.39 -13.23 22.49
N THR A 2 14.19 -13.12 23.07
CA THR A 2 13.17 -14.19 23.00
C THR A 2 11.92 -13.63 22.37
N GLU A 3 11.58 -14.12 21.18
CA GLU A 3 10.36 -13.75 20.48
C GLU A 3 9.17 -14.48 21.12
N ASN A 4 8.06 -13.78 21.38
CA ASN A 4 6.92 -14.33 22.12
C ASN A 4 5.70 -14.51 21.22
N VAL A 5 5.27 -15.76 21.06
CA VAL A 5 4.06 -16.12 20.33
C VAL A 5 2.96 -16.47 21.32
N VAL A 6 1.94 -15.61 21.43
CA VAL A 6 0.74 -15.91 22.21
C VAL A 6 -0.19 -16.82 21.40
N VAL A 7 -0.66 -17.89 22.04
CA VAL A 7 -1.49 -18.97 21.48
C VAL A 7 -2.78 -19.07 22.29
N GLN A 8 -3.90 -18.69 21.68
CA GLN A 8 -5.21 -18.74 22.31
C GLN A 8 -5.94 -20.04 21.93
N PHE A 9 -6.57 -20.71 22.89
CA PHE A 9 -7.45 -21.85 22.61
C PHE A 9 -8.88 -21.35 22.37
N GLY A 10 -9.44 -21.64 21.18
CA GLY A 10 -10.80 -21.25 20.78
C GLY A 10 -11.39 -22.20 19.73
N ASN A 11 -12.66 -21.99 19.34
CA ASN A 11 -13.38 -22.90 18.42
C ASN A 11 -12.92 -22.84 16.95
N GLU A 12 -12.01 -21.93 16.59
CA GLU A 12 -11.44 -21.81 15.24
C GLU A 12 -9.91 -21.90 15.29
N VAL A 13 -9.34 -22.66 14.36
CA VAL A 13 -7.90 -22.84 14.22
C VAL A 13 -7.31 -21.59 13.54
N ALA A 14 -6.54 -20.79 14.28
CA ALA A 14 -5.92 -19.59 13.74
C ALA A 14 -4.65 -19.90 12.92
N ARG A 15 -4.44 -19.16 11.82
CA ARG A 15 -3.16 -19.12 11.11
C ARG A 15 -2.33 -17.94 11.59
N LYS A 16 -1.06 -18.15 11.94
CA LYS A 16 -0.13 -17.06 12.32
C LYS A 16 1.26 -17.30 11.76
N ASP A 17 1.77 -16.35 11.00
CA ASP A 17 3.12 -16.42 10.46
C ASP A 17 4.10 -15.73 11.43
N VAL A 18 5.23 -16.37 11.71
CA VAL A 18 6.20 -15.97 12.73
C VAL A 18 7.59 -15.81 12.08
N ARG A 19 8.23 -14.67 12.34
CA ARG A 19 9.59 -14.37 11.86
C ARG A 19 10.49 -14.13 13.08
N PHE A 20 11.67 -14.74 13.09
CA PHE A 20 12.63 -14.66 14.21
C PHE A 20 14.07 -14.64 13.69
N PHE A 21 15.00 -14.08 14.47
CA PHE A 21 16.41 -14.04 14.06
C PHE A 21 17.15 -15.33 14.42
N THR A 22 18.13 -15.72 13.60
CA THR A 22 19.04 -16.82 13.91
C THR A 22 19.77 -16.50 15.23
N GLY A 23 19.81 -17.45 16.18
CA GLY A 23 20.38 -17.23 17.51
C GLY A 23 19.42 -16.64 18.56
N GLU A 24 18.13 -16.49 18.24
CA GLU A 24 17.07 -16.22 19.23
C GLU A 24 16.34 -17.49 19.68
N ALA A 25 15.79 -17.45 20.89
CA ALA A 25 14.87 -18.47 21.37
C ALA A 25 13.43 -18.05 21.04
N LEU A 26 12.54 -19.02 20.79
CA LEU A 26 11.13 -18.76 20.51
C LEU A 26 10.28 -19.27 21.67
N ALA A 27 9.49 -18.39 22.27
CA ALA A 27 8.60 -18.73 23.38
C ALA A 27 7.13 -18.71 22.93
N PHE A 28 6.46 -19.85 23.04
CA PHE A 28 5.01 -19.96 22.86
C PHE A 28 4.33 -19.88 24.22
N HIS A 29 3.40 -18.96 24.38
CA HIS A 29 2.60 -18.77 25.60
C HIS A 29 1.18 -19.25 25.34
N PHE A 30 0.66 -20.09 26.24
CA PHE A 30 -0.62 -20.74 26.10
C PHE A 30 -1.60 -20.21 27.14
N ASP A 31 -2.71 -19.64 26.68
CA ASP A 31 -3.65 -18.91 27.55
C ASP A 31 -4.33 -19.82 28.60
N SER A 32 -4.56 -21.10 28.27
CA SER A 32 -4.97 -22.13 29.26
C SER A 32 -4.82 -23.57 28.73
N VAL A 33 -3.77 -24.28 29.16
CA VAL A 33 -3.63 -25.73 28.85
C VAL A 33 -4.56 -26.54 29.78
N PRO A 34 -5.51 -27.34 29.25
CA PRO A 34 -6.44 -28.11 30.09
C PRO A 34 -5.73 -29.11 31.00
N THR A 35 -6.24 -29.28 32.22
CA THR A 35 -5.67 -30.21 33.21
C THR A 35 -5.64 -31.66 32.68
N GLY A 36 -4.44 -32.24 32.56
CA GLY A 36 -4.24 -33.59 32.03
C GLY A 36 -4.03 -33.65 30.51
N ALA A 37 -4.04 -32.52 29.81
CA ALA A 37 -3.64 -32.40 28.41
C ALA A 37 -2.16 -32.00 28.28
N SER A 38 -1.61 -32.11 27.08
CA SER A 38 -0.27 -31.61 26.73
C SER A 38 -0.33 -30.90 25.38
N VAL A 39 0.58 -29.96 25.14
CA VAL A 39 0.70 -29.26 23.86
C VAL A 39 1.93 -29.79 23.13
N ALA A 40 1.76 -30.15 21.86
CA ALA A 40 2.86 -30.55 20.98
C ALA A 40 3.06 -29.53 19.87
N ILE A 41 4.27 -28.99 19.77
CA ILE A 41 4.71 -28.11 18.70
C ILE A 41 5.52 -28.95 17.73
N THR A 42 5.18 -28.88 16.45
CA THR A 42 5.90 -29.57 15.36
C THR A 42 6.29 -28.57 14.30
N ILE A 43 7.53 -28.64 13.82
CA ILE A 43 8.06 -27.79 12.75
C ILE A 43 8.62 -28.69 11.65
N ALA A 44 8.25 -28.44 10.39
CA ALA A 44 8.70 -29.19 9.22
C ALA A 44 8.95 -28.23 8.04
N GLU A 45 9.76 -28.64 7.06
CA GLU A 45 9.94 -27.83 5.83
C GLU A 45 8.61 -27.67 5.08
N HIS A 46 7.79 -28.73 5.03
CA HIS A 46 6.48 -28.76 4.40
C HIS A 46 5.47 -29.59 5.22
N SER A 47 4.17 -29.33 5.02
CA SER A 47 3.05 -29.94 5.76
C SER A 47 2.93 -31.48 5.68
N HIS A 48 3.66 -32.14 4.77
CA HIS A 48 3.61 -33.59 4.55
C HIS A 48 4.91 -34.34 4.87
N GLN A 49 5.89 -33.68 5.49
CA GLN A 49 7.15 -34.29 5.90
C GLN A 49 7.22 -34.59 7.41
N SER A 50 8.13 -35.47 7.80
CA SER A 50 8.45 -35.68 9.22
C SER A 50 8.95 -34.37 9.84
N PRO A 51 8.55 -34.04 11.08
CA PRO A 51 8.97 -32.80 11.70
C PRO A 51 10.49 -32.78 11.90
N LEU A 52 11.12 -31.68 11.47
CA LEU A 52 12.50 -31.34 11.80
C LEU A 52 12.66 -31.16 13.30
N LEU A 53 11.63 -30.61 13.95
CA LEU A 53 11.59 -30.39 15.37
C LEU A 53 10.22 -30.73 15.95
N GLN A 54 10.23 -31.41 17.11
CA GLN A 54 9.04 -31.65 17.91
C GLN A 54 9.32 -31.34 19.38
N HIS A 55 8.47 -30.54 20.00
CA HIS A 55 8.54 -30.20 21.42
C HIS A 55 7.18 -30.43 22.07
N VAL A 56 7.15 -31.03 23.27
CA VAL A 56 5.90 -31.32 24.00
C VAL A 56 6.01 -30.75 25.40
N THR A 57 5.02 -29.96 25.83
CA THR A 57 4.96 -29.39 27.17
C THR A 57 3.57 -29.54 27.81
N GLN A 58 3.53 -29.53 29.13
CA GLN A 58 2.29 -29.40 29.93
C GLN A 58 2.16 -28.02 30.57
N ASP A 59 3.20 -27.19 30.43
CA ASP A 59 3.24 -25.86 31.02
C ASP A 59 2.48 -24.86 30.16
N SER A 60 2.09 -23.73 30.75
CA SER A 60 1.50 -22.60 30.03
C SER A 60 2.49 -21.88 29.10
N GLN A 61 3.70 -22.41 28.96
CA GLN A 61 4.72 -21.89 28.06
C GLN A 61 5.59 -23.03 27.52
N ALA A 62 5.96 -22.95 26.24
CA ALA A 62 7.01 -23.74 25.62
C ALA A 62 8.11 -22.81 25.11
N VAL A 63 9.36 -23.13 25.38
CA VAL A 63 10.50 -22.36 24.84
C VAL A 63 11.34 -23.27 23.97
N LEU A 64 11.45 -22.93 22.69
CA LEU A 64 12.39 -23.53 21.76
C LEU A 64 13.72 -22.76 21.88
N SER A 65 14.77 -23.45 22.29
CA SER A 65 16.08 -22.84 22.48
C SER A 65 16.74 -22.50 21.13
N THR A 66 17.84 -21.76 21.19
CA THR A 66 18.66 -21.47 20.01
C THR A 66 19.19 -22.74 19.35
N ASP A 67 19.54 -23.75 20.15
CA ASP A 67 20.08 -25.03 19.67
C ASP A 67 18.99 -25.89 19.00
N ASP A 68 17.77 -25.82 19.54
CA ASP A 68 16.59 -26.46 18.95
C ASP A 68 16.29 -25.89 17.55
N LEU A 69 16.40 -24.57 17.40
CA LEU A 69 16.08 -23.85 16.17
C LEU A 69 17.21 -23.85 15.14
N ALA A 70 18.44 -24.23 15.53
CA ALA A 70 19.59 -24.32 14.64
C ALA A 70 19.43 -25.38 13.53
N ALA A 71 18.49 -26.31 13.67
CA ALA A 71 18.16 -27.32 12.67
C ALA A 71 17.29 -26.80 11.50
N LEU A 72 16.77 -25.57 11.60
CA LEU A 72 15.91 -24.98 10.57
C LEU A 72 16.75 -24.36 9.42
N PRO A 73 16.36 -24.52 8.15
CA PRO A 73 17.09 -23.91 7.04
C PRO A 73 16.96 -22.37 7.09
N GLU A 74 18.12 -21.69 7.09
CA GLU A 74 18.21 -20.23 7.14
C GLU A 74 17.57 -19.57 5.89
N GLY A 75 16.77 -18.52 6.10
CA GLY A 75 16.09 -17.79 5.02
C GLY A 75 14.93 -18.53 4.35
N GLN A 76 14.64 -19.78 4.74
CA GLN A 76 13.49 -20.53 4.24
C GLN A 76 12.32 -20.50 5.23
N SER A 77 11.13 -20.52 4.66
CA SER A 77 9.88 -20.60 5.42
C SER A 77 9.54 -22.06 5.71
N CYS A 78 9.57 -22.44 6.99
CA CYS A 78 9.11 -23.75 7.47
C CYS A 78 7.64 -23.66 7.89
N VAL A 79 6.94 -24.79 7.97
CA VAL A 79 5.58 -24.88 8.51
C VAL A 79 5.66 -25.34 9.95
N TYR A 80 4.95 -24.66 10.85
CA TYR A 80 4.74 -25.12 12.22
C TYR A 80 3.26 -25.42 12.50
N ASN A 81 3.03 -26.41 13.34
CA ASN A 81 1.72 -26.81 13.84
C ASN A 81 1.78 -26.99 15.36
N ILE A 82 0.76 -26.48 16.05
CA ILE A 82 0.55 -26.62 17.49
C ILE A 82 -0.68 -27.49 17.71
N TRP A 83 -0.46 -28.60 18.41
CA TRP A 83 -1.47 -29.61 18.67
C TRP A 83 -1.78 -29.71 20.15
N LEU A 84 -3.07 -29.81 20.49
CA LEU A 84 -3.51 -30.20 21.81
C LEU A 84 -3.68 -31.72 21.86
N LEU A 85 -3.05 -32.34 22.85
CA LEU A 85 -3.09 -33.78 23.10
C LEU A 85 -3.90 -34.03 24.37
N ALA A 86 -5.10 -34.57 24.23
CA ALA A 86 -5.98 -34.86 25.35
C ALA A 86 -6.73 -36.18 25.12
N ASN A 87 -6.85 -37.02 26.16
CA ASN A 87 -7.64 -38.27 26.13
C ASN A 87 -7.32 -39.26 24.98
N GLY A 88 -6.11 -39.20 24.41
CA GLY A 88 -5.69 -40.04 23.28
C GLY A 88 -6.06 -39.51 21.89
N GLU A 89 -6.65 -38.31 21.83
CA GLU A 89 -6.94 -37.59 20.59
C GLU A 89 -5.96 -36.40 20.42
N GLN A 90 -5.71 -36.04 19.17
CA GLN A 90 -4.83 -34.94 18.77
C GLN A 90 -5.64 -33.93 17.95
N GLU A 91 -5.74 -32.70 18.45
CA GLU A 91 -6.47 -31.61 17.83
C GLU A 91 -5.50 -30.50 17.39
N LEU A 92 -5.63 -30.00 16.16
CA LEU A 92 -4.82 -28.87 15.69
C LEU A 92 -5.41 -27.58 16.25
N VAL A 93 -4.61 -26.80 16.96
CA VAL A 93 -5.06 -25.55 17.59
C VAL A 93 -4.57 -24.33 16.82
N GLN A 94 -3.37 -24.39 16.28
CA GLN A 94 -2.78 -23.29 15.52
C GLN A 94 -1.76 -23.81 14.51
N TYR A 95 -1.65 -23.16 13.37
CA TYR A 95 -0.62 -23.44 12.38
C TYR A 95 -0.12 -22.16 11.73
N GLY A 96 0.98 -22.25 11.00
CA GLY A 96 1.47 -21.13 10.22
C GLY A 96 2.89 -21.38 9.73
N SER A 97 3.49 -20.32 9.18
CA SER A 97 4.87 -20.37 8.74
C SER A 97 5.83 -19.81 9.80
N LEU A 98 7.01 -20.39 9.85
CA LEU A 98 8.12 -19.97 10.68
C LEU A 98 9.32 -19.69 9.78
N THR A 99 9.81 -18.46 9.75
CA THR A 99 10.94 -18.07 8.89
C THR A 99 12.11 -17.56 9.74
N SER A 100 13.24 -18.26 9.71
CA SER A 100 14.49 -17.83 10.36
C SER A 100 15.23 -16.86 9.45
N ARG A 101 15.60 -15.68 9.97
CA ARG A 101 16.39 -14.67 9.24
C ARG A 101 17.82 -14.66 9.75
N SER A 102 18.79 -14.56 8.84
CA SER A 102 20.20 -14.41 9.21
C SER A 102 20.37 -13.27 10.18
N THR A 103 20.96 -13.52 11.35
CA THR A 103 21.60 -12.46 12.13
C THR A 103 22.77 -11.96 11.31
N ILE A 104 22.56 -10.89 10.53
CA ILE A 104 23.64 -9.93 10.36
C ILE A 104 23.71 -9.17 11.69
N LEU A 105 24.13 -9.87 12.75
CA LEU A 105 24.95 -9.29 13.78
C LEU A 105 26.36 -9.79 13.47
N PRO A 106 27.14 -9.09 12.63
CA PRO A 106 28.57 -9.27 12.71
C PRO A 106 28.94 -9.05 14.16
N GLU A 107 29.54 -10.06 14.80
CA GLU A 107 30.24 -9.92 16.07
C GLU A 107 31.41 -8.90 15.99
N ASN A 108 31.56 -8.21 14.85
CA ASN A 108 32.40 -7.03 14.65
C ASN A 108 31.69 -5.67 14.82
N LEU A 109 30.38 -5.61 15.06
CA LEU A 109 29.67 -4.32 15.23
C LEU A 109 29.88 -3.66 16.60
N LEU A 110 30.45 -4.35 17.59
CA LEU A 110 30.94 -3.72 18.82
C LEU A 110 32.27 -2.96 18.63
N GLY A 111 32.75 -2.85 17.38
CA GLY A 111 33.95 -2.10 17.01
C GLY A 111 33.76 -1.06 15.89
N MET A 112 32.59 -0.99 15.23
CA MET A 112 32.36 0.05 14.22
C MET A 112 31.92 1.34 14.92
N THR A 113 32.88 2.20 15.23
CA THR A 113 32.60 3.64 15.27
C THR A 113 31.96 4.01 13.93
N THR A 114 30.90 4.79 13.92
CA THR A 114 30.37 5.44 12.70
C THR A 114 31.58 5.98 11.93
N GLU A 115 31.93 5.33 10.80
CA GLU A 115 33.07 5.78 10.02
C GLU A 115 32.73 7.19 9.54
N ILE A 116 33.51 8.15 9.99
CA ILE A 116 33.32 9.54 9.59
C ILE A 116 33.78 9.63 8.14
N PHE A 117 32.86 9.93 7.23
CA PHE A 117 33.18 10.12 5.82
C PHE A 117 34.19 11.26 5.67
N SER A 118 35.12 11.11 4.73
CA SER A 118 36.10 12.17 4.44
C SER A 118 35.49 13.23 3.53
N ALA A 119 35.70 14.52 3.82
CA ALA A 119 35.37 15.58 2.88
C ALA A 119 36.23 15.57 1.59
N ASP A 120 37.34 14.82 1.55
CA ASP A 120 38.12 14.61 0.32
C ASP A 120 37.41 13.64 -0.65
N THR A 121 36.65 12.68 -0.12
CA THR A 121 35.81 11.74 -0.85
C THR A 121 34.39 11.85 -0.29
N PRO A 122 33.69 12.94 -0.59
CA PRO A 122 32.41 13.24 0.03
C PRO A 122 31.36 12.17 -0.31
N PRO A 123 30.50 11.78 0.65
CA PRO A 123 29.48 10.78 0.41
C PRO A 123 28.42 11.31 -0.55
N THR A 124 27.81 10.40 -1.32
CA THR A 124 26.64 10.69 -2.14
C THR A 124 25.37 10.55 -1.31
N LEU A 125 24.47 11.53 -1.38
CA LEU A 125 23.14 11.43 -0.77
C LEU A 125 22.14 10.87 -1.77
N LEU A 126 21.45 9.80 -1.38
CA LEU A 126 20.23 9.32 -2.02
C LEU A 126 19.04 9.71 -1.13
N ILE A 127 17.96 10.23 -1.73
CA ILE A 127 16.76 10.62 -0.99
C ILE A 127 15.64 9.64 -1.35
N ASP A 128 15.05 9.02 -0.34
CA ASP A 128 13.91 8.11 -0.44
C ASP A 128 12.84 8.53 0.58
N GLY A 129 11.58 8.20 0.34
CA GLY A 129 10.50 8.66 1.22
C GLY A 129 9.16 8.87 0.55
N ASP A 130 8.30 9.55 1.31
CA ASP A 130 6.96 9.90 0.89
C ASP A 130 6.85 11.34 0.32
N SER A 131 5.65 11.92 0.39
CA SER A 131 5.38 13.29 -0.08
C SER A 131 6.22 14.36 0.60
N VAL A 132 6.65 14.16 1.85
CA VAL A 132 7.47 15.14 2.58
C VAL A 132 8.87 15.22 1.97
N MET A 133 9.45 14.09 1.58
CA MET A 133 10.77 14.04 0.93
C MET A 133 10.69 14.30 -0.58
N ALA A 134 9.57 13.95 -1.21
CA ALA A 134 9.32 14.25 -2.63
C ALA A 134 9.17 15.76 -2.88
N HIS A 135 8.75 16.52 -1.87
CA HIS A 135 8.48 17.95 -2.00
C HIS A 135 9.78 18.76 -2.13
N THR A 136 9.80 19.66 -3.11
CA THR A 136 10.95 20.55 -3.42
C THR A 136 11.41 21.35 -2.20
N GLY A 137 10.48 21.90 -1.41
CA GLY A 137 10.79 22.63 -0.18
C GLY A 137 11.79 21.95 0.78
N PHE A 138 11.59 20.69 1.17
CA PHE A 138 12.54 19.98 2.04
C PHE A 138 13.83 19.67 1.29
N ARG A 139 13.69 19.05 0.12
CA ARG A 139 14.81 18.57 -0.67
C ARG A 139 15.78 19.69 -1.05
N ASP A 140 15.28 20.78 -1.59
CA ASP A 140 16.10 21.90 -2.06
C ASP A 140 16.83 22.56 -0.89
N LEU A 141 16.17 22.64 0.27
CA LEU A 141 16.80 23.11 1.49
C LEU A 141 17.91 22.16 1.94
N LEU A 142 17.65 20.85 2.02
CA LEU A 142 18.65 19.85 2.40
C LEU A 142 19.88 19.89 1.49
N VAL A 143 19.64 19.92 0.17
CA VAL A 143 20.66 20.07 -0.85
C VAL A 143 21.50 21.33 -0.58
N SER A 144 20.81 22.46 -0.36
CA SER A 144 21.48 23.74 -0.11
C SER A 144 22.19 23.80 1.24
N THR A 145 21.84 22.98 2.22
CA THR A 145 22.46 23.01 3.55
C THR A 145 23.43 21.86 3.77
N THR A 146 23.74 21.06 2.76
CA THR A 146 24.70 19.93 2.86
C THR A 146 25.70 19.85 1.72
N GLY A 147 25.58 20.66 0.66
CA GLY A 147 26.45 20.59 -0.51
C GLY A 147 27.95 20.72 -0.20
N ASP A 148 28.30 21.36 0.90
CA ASP A 148 29.68 21.50 1.36
C ASP A 148 30.26 20.26 2.04
N VAL A 149 29.44 19.31 2.47
CA VAL A 149 29.90 18.06 3.10
C VAL A 149 29.58 16.82 2.27
N ALA A 150 28.53 16.88 1.43
CA ALA A 150 28.09 15.74 0.64
C ALA A 150 27.81 16.11 -0.82
N LEU A 151 27.82 15.11 -1.69
CA LEU A 151 27.33 15.21 -3.05
C LEU A 151 25.82 14.95 -3.04
N VAL A 152 25.01 15.86 -3.58
CA VAL A 152 23.55 15.73 -3.59
C VAL A 152 23.02 15.82 -5.03
N PRO A 153 23.01 14.71 -5.77
CA PRO A 153 22.68 14.72 -7.18
C PRO A 153 21.18 14.98 -7.39
N PRO A 154 20.79 15.93 -8.25
CA PRO A 154 19.37 16.24 -8.44
C PRO A 154 18.54 15.09 -9.02
N GLU A 155 19.16 14.10 -9.64
CA GLU A 155 18.50 12.91 -10.18
C GLU A 155 18.25 11.81 -9.13
N TYR A 156 18.76 11.95 -7.90
CA TYR A 156 18.73 10.89 -6.88
C TYR A 156 17.70 11.09 -5.78
N ASN A 157 16.58 11.75 -6.12
CA ASN A 157 15.38 11.71 -5.30
C ASN A 157 14.43 10.62 -5.84
N GLN A 158 14.31 9.53 -5.10
CA GLN A 158 13.35 8.45 -5.35
C GLN A 158 12.08 8.59 -4.49
N ALA A 159 12.00 9.61 -3.62
CA ALA A 159 10.81 9.83 -2.82
C ALA A 159 9.59 10.16 -3.71
N VAL A 160 8.46 9.52 -3.41
CA VAL A 160 7.21 9.70 -4.16
C VAL A 160 6.07 9.97 -3.20
N GLY A 161 5.23 10.94 -3.56
CA GLY A 161 4.05 11.28 -2.78
C GLY A 161 3.09 10.12 -2.63
N GLY A 162 2.70 9.81 -1.39
CA GLY A 162 1.75 8.75 -1.07
C GLY A 162 2.35 7.36 -0.89
N HIS A 163 3.66 7.18 -1.06
CA HIS A 163 4.32 5.89 -0.82
C HIS A 163 4.09 5.42 0.62
N THR A 164 3.62 4.18 0.73
CA THR A 164 3.60 3.37 1.95
C THR A 164 4.96 2.68 2.15
N ILE A 165 5.13 1.95 3.26
CA ILE A 165 6.38 1.26 3.54
C ILE A 165 6.61 0.12 2.52
N ILE A 166 5.56 -0.59 2.11
CA ILE A 166 5.68 -1.61 1.05
C ILE A 166 6.06 -1.01 -0.31
N ASP A 167 5.53 0.16 -0.67
CA ASP A 167 5.91 0.82 -1.94
C ASP A 167 7.40 1.17 -1.94
N MET A 168 7.93 1.60 -0.79
CA MET A 168 9.35 1.86 -0.61
C MET A 168 10.18 0.56 -0.67
N LEU A 169 9.70 -0.53 -0.06
CA LEU A 169 10.36 -1.85 -0.16
C LEU A 169 10.39 -2.39 -1.59
N ASP A 170 9.30 -2.23 -2.34
CA ASP A 170 9.18 -2.68 -3.73
C ASP A 170 10.09 -1.86 -4.66
N SER A 171 10.26 -0.57 -4.38
CA SER A 171 11.12 0.34 -5.14
C SER A 171 12.58 0.39 -4.65
N ALA A 172 12.89 -0.21 -3.50
CA ALA A 172 14.22 -0.18 -2.86
C ALA A 172 15.35 -0.67 -3.77
N GLY A 173 15.08 -1.61 -4.67
CA GLY A 173 16.05 -2.10 -5.64
C GLY A 173 16.67 -0.97 -6.47
N SER A 174 15.88 0.04 -6.83
CA SER A 174 16.35 1.20 -7.58
C SER A 174 17.31 2.09 -6.76
N VAL A 175 17.10 2.20 -5.46
CA VAL A 175 18.02 2.92 -4.56
C VAL A 175 19.30 2.11 -4.39
N ILE A 176 19.17 0.79 -4.17
CA ILE A 176 20.29 -0.14 -3.98
C ILE A 176 21.25 -0.16 -5.16
N GLU A 177 20.74 -0.16 -6.39
CA GLU A 177 21.57 -0.10 -7.61
C GLU A 177 22.45 1.15 -7.70
N ARG A 178 22.12 2.20 -6.93
CA ARG A 178 22.85 3.48 -6.89
C ARG A 178 23.75 3.61 -5.67
N ILE A 179 23.70 2.66 -4.73
CA ILE A 179 24.54 2.67 -3.54
C ILE A 179 25.97 2.30 -3.95
N VAL A 180 26.89 3.22 -3.70
CA VAL A 180 28.32 2.96 -3.64
C VAL A 180 28.65 2.57 -2.20
N PRO A 181 29.09 1.31 -1.95
CA PRO A 181 29.41 0.84 -0.61
C PRO A 181 30.40 1.76 0.10
N ASP A 182 30.13 2.04 1.37
CA ASP A 182 30.95 2.87 2.27
C ASP A 182 31.14 4.33 1.81
N ASN A 183 30.38 4.79 0.80
CA ASN A 183 30.42 6.16 0.31
C ASN A 183 29.02 6.74 -0.02
N THR A 184 27.96 6.10 0.48
CA THR A 184 26.57 6.53 0.24
C THR A 184 25.82 6.71 1.55
N ILE A 185 25.10 7.82 1.65
CA ILE A 185 24.12 8.06 2.70
C ILE A 185 22.73 8.02 2.07
N VAL A 186 21.86 7.13 2.55
CA VAL A 186 20.44 7.10 2.16
C VAL A 186 19.65 7.88 3.21
N VAL A 187 19.12 9.04 2.81
CA VAL A 187 18.20 9.83 3.63
C VAL A 187 16.78 9.36 3.35
N VAL A 188 16.14 8.74 4.35
CA VAL A 188 14.86 8.06 4.17
C VAL A 188 13.82 8.54 5.17
N GLY A 189 12.62 8.90 4.72
CA GLY A 189 11.47 9.13 5.60
C GLY A 189 10.50 10.20 5.11
N PRO A 190 9.80 10.91 6.00
CA PRO A 190 9.15 10.30 7.16
C PRO A 190 8.45 8.99 6.74
N ILE A 191 8.67 7.91 7.48
CA ILE A 191 8.21 6.57 7.08
C ILE A 191 6.86 6.25 7.73
N GLY A 192 5.95 5.60 7.00
CA GLY A 192 4.73 5.01 7.57
C GLY A 192 3.56 5.97 7.86
N ALA A 193 3.65 7.23 7.42
CA ALA A 193 2.53 8.16 7.47
C ALA A 193 1.38 7.71 6.54
N ASN A 194 1.71 7.21 5.34
CA ASN A 194 0.77 6.53 4.45
C ASN A 194 0.60 5.07 4.90
N ARG A 195 -0.65 4.65 5.10
CA ARG A 195 -0.98 3.34 5.70
C ARG A 195 -1.40 2.31 4.67
N GLU A 196 -0.95 1.08 4.87
CA GLU A 196 -1.50 -0.12 4.25
C GLU A 196 -2.83 -0.51 4.91
N LEU A 197 -3.81 -0.95 4.13
CA LEU A 197 -5.07 -1.46 4.66
C LEU A 197 -4.80 -2.76 5.44
N ASN A 198 -5.10 -2.75 6.74
CA ASN A 198 -4.97 -3.87 7.70
C ASN A 198 -3.57 -4.20 8.25
N ALA A 199 -2.54 -3.38 7.97
CA ALA A 199 -1.21 -3.60 8.55
C ALA A 199 -1.17 -3.19 10.04
N THR A 200 -0.54 -4.02 10.87
CA THR A 200 -0.31 -3.73 12.29
C THR A 200 0.96 -2.91 12.49
N VAL A 201 1.12 -2.30 13.67
CA VAL A 201 2.34 -1.58 14.03
C VAL A 201 3.58 -2.50 14.00
N GLU A 202 3.40 -3.78 14.34
CA GLU A 202 4.48 -4.76 14.30
C GLU A 202 4.87 -5.14 12.87
N ASP A 203 3.88 -5.19 11.95
CA ASP A 203 4.16 -5.35 10.52
C ASP A 203 5.00 -4.17 10.01
N HIS A 204 4.65 -2.94 10.38
CA HIS A 204 5.43 -1.75 10.02
C HIS A 204 6.85 -1.79 10.62
N ARG A 205 7.03 -2.26 11.86
CA ARG A 205 8.37 -2.45 12.45
C ARG A 205 9.22 -3.39 11.59
N ALA A 206 8.66 -4.54 11.22
CA ALA A 206 9.36 -5.53 10.40
C ALA A 206 9.69 -5.01 8.99
N GLN A 207 8.78 -4.22 8.40
CA GLN A 207 8.98 -3.62 7.08
C GLN A 207 10.04 -2.50 7.09
N ILE A 208 10.00 -1.60 8.09
CA ILE A 208 11.01 -0.54 8.25
C ILE A 208 12.40 -1.15 8.46
N GLN A 209 12.50 -2.17 9.30
CA GLN A 209 13.74 -2.89 9.53
C GLN A 209 14.27 -3.53 8.24
N ASP A 210 13.42 -4.21 7.47
CA ASP A 210 13.82 -4.83 6.18
C ASP A 210 14.32 -3.78 5.18
N LEU A 211 13.67 -2.62 5.10
CA LEU A 211 14.10 -1.53 4.22
C LEU A 211 15.50 -1.03 4.60
N PHE A 212 15.72 -0.77 5.89
CA PHE A 212 17.02 -0.28 6.37
C PHE A 212 18.11 -1.33 6.23
N ASP A 213 17.82 -2.59 6.55
CA ASP A 213 18.77 -3.68 6.41
C ASP A 213 19.21 -3.87 4.96
N ARG A 214 18.31 -3.68 3.98
CA ARG A 214 18.67 -3.73 2.55
C ARG A 214 19.63 -2.62 2.14
N TYR A 215 19.40 -1.39 2.61
CA TYR A 215 20.30 -0.27 2.35
C TYR A 215 21.65 -0.44 3.04
N VAL A 216 21.67 -0.89 4.30
CA VAL A 216 22.90 -1.17 5.05
C VAL A 216 23.66 -2.35 4.43
N ALA A 217 22.99 -3.42 4.00
CA ALA A 217 23.61 -4.57 3.35
C ALA A 217 24.22 -4.21 1.99
N ALA A 218 23.68 -3.19 1.30
CA ALA A 218 24.26 -2.62 0.10
C ALA A 218 25.48 -1.71 0.39
N GLY A 219 25.78 -1.44 1.66
CA GLY A 219 26.91 -0.62 2.10
C GLY A 219 26.58 0.86 2.30
N ALA A 220 25.31 1.24 2.43
CA ALA A 220 24.95 2.61 2.76
C ALA A 220 24.87 2.85 4.27
N THR A 221 25.17 4.08 4.68
CA THR A 221 24.70 4.63 5.96
C THR A 221 23.29 5.18 5.78
N VAL A 222 22.36 4.83 6.66
CA VAL A 222 20.97 5.29 6.60
C VAL A 222 20.77 6.44 7.55
N VAL A 223 20.26 7.58 7.06
CA VAL A 223 19.78 8.70 7.86
C VAL A 223 18.26 8.67 7.82
N ALA A 224 17.66 8.15 8.88
CA ALA A 224 16.22 7.93 8.98
C ALA A 224 15.52 9.15 9.58
N VAL A 225 14.64 9.78 8.82
CA VAL A 225 13.76 10.85 9.29
C VAL A 225 12.53 10.21 9.95
N PRO A 226 12.31 10.37 11.27
CA PRO A 226 11.16 9.78 11.93
C PRO A 226 9.83 10.34 11.45
N THR A 227 8.76 9.57 11.60
CA THR A 227 7.38 10.02 11.36
C THR A 227 7.06 11.27 12.17
N LEU A 228 6.48 12.29 11.53
CA LEU A 228 6.14 13.55 12.17
C LEU A 228 4.79 13.47 12.91
N PRO A 229 4.59 14.26 13.98
CA PRO A 229 3.28 14.40 14.61
C PRO A 229 2.26 15.09 13.69
N ASP A 230 0.96 14.80 13.87
CA ASP A 230 -0.13 15.49 13.15
C ASP A 230 -0.16 16.99 13.53
N GLY A 231 -0.51 17.87 12.59
CA GLY A 231 -0.65 19.32 12.76
C GLY A 231 -1.81 19.77 13.66
N ARG A 232 -2.45 18.89 14.43
CA ARG A 232 -3.57 19.21 15.32
C ARG A 232 -3.05 19.71 16.68
N THR A 233 -3.40 20.94 17.03
CA THR A 233 -2.77 21.65 18.18
C THR A 233 -3.70 21.94 19.35
N SER A 234 -4.97 21.49 19.32
CA SER A 234 -5.94 21.76 20.40
C SER A 234 -6.56 20.49 20.97
N ALA A 235 -6.82 20.49 22.28
CA ALA A 235 -7.45 19.37 22.99
C ALA A 235 -8.93 19.13 22.60
N GLU A 236 -9.54 20.02 21.80
CA GLU A 236 -10.87 19.84 21.20
C GLU A 236 -10.80 19.14 19.82
N ASP A 237 -9.60 19.02 19.24
CA ASP A 237 -9.28 18.35 17.97
C ASP A 237 -8.62 16.97 18.19
N VAL A 238 -9.01 16.24 19.25
CA VAL A 238 -8.55 14.85 19.48
C VAL A 238 -8.88 14.05 18.23
N ASP A 239 -7.87 13.43 17.61
CA ASP A 239 -8.12 12.59 16.46
C ASP A 239 -9.10 11.46 16.82
N PRO A 240 -10.31 11.44 16.24
CA PRO A 240 -11.29 10.40 16.55
C PRO A 240 -10.78 9.00 16.16
N ASN A 241 -9.68 8.92 15.40
CA ASN A 241 -9.08 7.67 14.90
C ASN A 241 -7.80 7.24 15.65
N GLY A 242 -7.27 8.02 16.61
CA GLY A 242 -6.09 7.63 17.39
C GLY A 242 -4.72 7.70 16.69
N ASN A 243 -4.60 8.48 15.60
CA ASN A 243 -3.40 8.56 14.75
C ASN A 243 -2.16 9.15 15.45
N ASP A 244 -2.33 10.01 16.46
CA ASP A 244 -1.19 10.63 17.17
C ASP A 244 -0.36 9.58 17.94
N ALA A 245 -1.05 8.62 18.59
CA ALA A 245 -0.38 7.53 19.28
C ALA A 245 0.38 6.63 18.30
N TYR A 246 -0.22 6.36 17.14
CA TYR A 246 0.38 5.58 16.06
C TYR A 246 1.62 6.26 15.47
N TYR A 247 1.58 7.57 15.17
CA TYR A 247 2.76 8.28 14.64
C TYR A 247 3.89 8.36 15.66
N ALA A 248 3.55 8.57 16.95
CA ALA A 248 4.53 8.54 18.03
C ALA A 248 5.19 7.17 18.17
N GLU A 249 4.41 6.10 18.02
CA GLU A 249 4.90 4.71 18.06
C GLU A 249 5.79 4.37 16.87
N LEU A 250 5.42 4.77 15.64
CA LEU A 250 6.29 4.63 14.45
C LEU A 250 7.60 5.41 14.59
N ALA A 251 7.53 6.66 15.07
CA ALA A 251 8.73 7.44 15.32
C ALA A 251 9.63 6.78 16.38
N GLN A 252 9.03 6.10 17.36
CA GLN A 252 9.78 5.33 18.35
C GLN A 252 10.40 4.07 17.75
N ILE A 253 9.69 3.34 16.88
CA ILE A 253 10.23 2.19 16.14
C ILE A 253 11.51 2.59 15.40
N ILE A 254 11.50 3.69 14.66
CA ILE A 254 12.68 4.17 13.91
C ILE A 254 13.85 4.45 14.86
N ARG A 255 13.59 5.08 16.01
CA ARG A 255 14.62 5.33 17.04
C ARG A 255 15.16 4.04 17.65
N ASP A 256 14.30 3.06 17.91
CA ASP A 256 14.70 1.76 18.45
C ASP A 256 15.61 1.02 17.46
N ILE A 257 15.25 1.02 16.17
CA ILE A 257 16.05 0.40 15.11
C ILE A 257 17.42 1.08 14.99
N ALA A 258 17.45 2.41 14.97
CA ALA A 258 18.69 3.19 14.95
C ALA A 258 19.57 2.95 16.19
N ALA A 259 18.98 2.73 17.36
CA ALA A 259 19.73 2.42 18.58
C ALA A 259 20.41 1.04 18.53
N LEU A 260 19.89 0.12 17.70
CA LEU A 260 20.41 -1.24 17.55
C LEU A 260 21.39 -1.39 16.38
N ASN A 261 21.37 -0.48 15.41
CA ASN A 261 22.24 -0.52 14.23
C ASN A 261 23.01 0.80 14.06
N PRO A 262 24.34 0.84 14.27
CA PRO A 262 25.13 2.07 14.17
C PRO A 262 25.21 2.65 12.75
N SER A 263 24.85 1.87 11.73
CA SER A 263 24.74 2.34 10.35
C SER A 263 23.40 3.01 10.05
N VAL A 264 22.47 3.04 11.02
CA VAL A 264 21.17 3.70 10.93
C VAL A 264 21.11 4.81 11.98
N ILE A 265 20.88 6.04 11.53
CA ILE A 265 20.92 7.23 12.39
C ILE A 265 19.59 7.95 12.28
N ALA A 266 18.84 7.98 13.39
CA ALA A 266 17.58 8.71 13.45
C ALA A 266 17.83 10.22 13.57
N VAL A 267 17.15 11.01 12.73
CA VAL A 267 17.13 12.47 12.84
C VAL A 267 16.32 12.87 14.07
N ASP A 268 16.85 13.80 14.88
CA ASP A 268 16.10 14.35 16.02
C ASP A 268 15.07 15.37 15.53
N VAL A 269 13.80 14.98 15.60
CA VAL A 269 12.64 15.81 15.24
C VAL A 269 11.83 16.25 16.46
N SER A 270 12.36 16.08 17.67
CA SER A 270 11.64 16.37 18.92
C SER A 270 11.23 17.83 19.10
N GLY A 271 11.92 18.76 18.43
CA GLY A 271 11.59 20.18 18.42
C GLY A 271 10.70 20.63 17.26
N PHE A 272 10.14 19.70 16.48
CA PHE A 272 9.23 20.04 15.38
C PHE A 272 7.94 20.66 15.94
N ASP A 273 7.59 21.88 15.48
CA ASP A 273 6.37 22.57 15.88
C ASP A 273 5.23 22.23 14.91
N PRO A 274 4.15 21.55 15.35
CA PRO A 274 3.02 21.17 14.50
C PRO A 274 2.30 22.37 13.86
N VAL A 275 2.43 23.58 14.41
CA VAL A 275 1.89 24.82 13.80
C VAL A 275 2.57 25.14 12.46
N THR A 276 3.73 24.52 12.19
CA THR A 276 4.45 24.67 10.94
C THR A 276 4.01 23.69 9.83
N MET A 277 2.90 22.96 10.03
CA MET A 277 2.23 22.21 8.97
C MET A 277 1.45 23.14 8.02
N LYS A 278 1.07 22.63 6.84
CA LYS A 278 0.11 23.25 5.92
C LYS A 278 -1.32 23.11 6.48
N ASP A 279 -2.28 23.75 5.82
CA ASP A 279 -3.71 23.65 6.17
C ASP A 279 -4.26 22.20 6.11
N ASP A 280 -3.59 21.30 5.38
CA ASP A 280 -3.90 19.87 5.33
C ASP A 280 -3.46 19.09 6.59
N ARG A 281 -2.70 19.73 7.48
CA ARG A 281 -2.18 19.22 8.76
C ARG A 281 -1.25 18.01 8.67
N THR A 282 -0.96 17.50 7.47
CA THR A 282 -0.13 16.30 7.23
C THR A 282 1.20 16.62 6.56
N HIS A 283 1.30 17.75 5.86
CA HIS A 283 2.54 18.16 5.19
C HIS A 283 3.16 19.38 5.86
N PRO A 284 4.49 19.38 6.12
CA PRO A 284 5.19 20.57 6.56
C PRO A 284 4.99 21.71 5.55
N ASN A 285 4.79 22.93 6.06
CA ASN A 285 4.79 24.11 5.21
C ASN A 285 6.20 24.37 4.68
N VAL A 286 6.26 25.01 3.51
CA VAL A 286 7.51 25.22 2.77
C VAL A 286 8.46 26.22 3.43
N SER A 287 7.99 26.98 4.43
CA SER A 287 8.74 28.09 5.01
C SER A 287 9.41 27.76 6.33
N HIS A 288 8.75 27.00 7.20
CA HIS A 288 9.20 26.74 8.57
C HIS A 288 9.34 25.25 8.86
N GLY A 289 8.31 24.44 8.53
CA GLY A 289 8.32 23.01 8.85
C GLY A 289 9.34 22.24 8.03
N ALA A 290 9.34 22.46 6.71
CA ALA A 290 10.34 21.87 5.82
C ALA A 290 11.76 22.36 6.13
N ALA A 291 11.91 23.63 6.53
CA ALA A 291 13.20 24.22 6.89
C ALA A 291 13.77 23.62 8.18
N TYR A 292 12.94 23.45 9.21
CA TYR A 292 13.35 22.76 10.43
C TYR A 292 13.80 21.34 10.14
N LEU A 293 13.02 20.58 9.37
CA LEU A 293 13.33 19.19 9.05
C LEU A 293 14.63 19.06 8.24
N ALA A 294 14.79 19.90 7.21
CA ALA A 294 16.00 19.96 6.40
C ALA A 294 17.22 20.36 7.24
N GLY A 295 17.07 21.33 8.15
CA GLY A 295 18.13 21.76 9.06
C GLY A 295 18.57 20.67 10.03
N GLN A 296 17.62 19.94 10.65
CA GLN A 296 17.96 18.80 11.52
C GLN A 296 18.63 17.68 10.73
N THR A 297 18.10 17.33 9.56
CA THR A 297 18.67 16.30 8.70
C THR A 297 20.08 16.68 8.24
N ALA A 298 20.28 17.94 7.84
CA ALA A 298 21.59 18.47 7.46
C ALA A 298 22.57 18.45 8.63
N SER A 299 22.13 18.80 9.85
CA SER A 299 22.92 18.70 11.07
C SER A 299 23.38 17.26 11.32
N THR A 300 22.47 16.30 11.20
CA THR A 300 22.80 14.87 11.28
C THR A 300 23.84 14.47 10.24
N ILE A 301 23.65 14.81 8.96
CA ILE A 301 24.61 14.47 7.88
C ILE A 301 25.98 15.12 8.14
N ARG A 302 26.03 16.38 8.56
CA ARG A 302 27.28 17.08 8.87
C ARG A 302 28.04 16.42 10.01
N SER A 303 27.34 15.80 10.97
CA SER A 303 28.00 15.06 12.05
C SER A 303 28.71 13.79 11.56
N LEU A 304 28.38 13.31 10.35
CA LEU A 304 28.94 12.11 9.75
C LEU A 304 30.10 12.39 8.79
N VAL A 305 30.38 13.66 8.48
CA VAL A 305 31.44 14.04 7.53
C VAL A 305 32.50 14.88 8.22
N ALA A 306 33.76 14.50 8.07
CA ALA A 306 34.91 15.23 8.60
C ALA A 306 35.27 16.40 7.69
N GLY A 307 35.16 17.62 8.22
CA GLY A 307 35.56 18.83 7.52
C GLY A 307 34.58 19.23 6.43
N ASN A 308 35.02 20.12 5.54
CA ASN A 308 34.21 20.70 4.47
C ASN A 308 34.94 20.56 3.14
N ARG A 309 34.22 20.14 2.09
CA ARG A 309 34.71 20.00 0.72
C ARG A 309 35.34 21.29 0.21
N MET A 310 34.80 22.46 0.55
CA MET A 310 35.33 23.78 0.15
C MET A 310 36.74 24.06 0.67
N ASP A 311 37.12 23.48 1.81
CA ASP A 311 38.45 23.61 2.39
C ASP A 311 39.39 22.46 2.00
N ASN A 312 38.90 21.49 1.23
CA ASN A 312 39.65 20.31 0.86
C ASN A 312 40.70 20.60 -0.23
N ALA A 313 41.69 19.70 -0.36
CA ALA A 313 42.76 19.87 -1.34
C ALA A 313 42.31 19.68 -2.80
N ALA A 314 41.13 19.08 -3.02
CA ALA A 314 40.55 18.85 -4.34
C ALA A 314 39.80 20.08 -4.90
N ASN A 315 39.58 21.13 -4.11
CA ASN A 315 38.98 22.38 -4.57
C ASN A 315 39.87 23.05 -5.63
N ARG A 316 39.39 23.05 -6.88
CA ARG A 316 40.12 23.54 -8.06
C ARG A 316 40.21 25.06 -8.14
N LEU A 317 39.49 25.81 -7.31
CA LEU A 317 39.67 27.27 -7.22
C LEU A 317 40.97 27.66 -6.50
N GLY A 318 41.48 26.80 -5.61
CA GLY A 318 42.67 27.11 -4.81
C GLY A 318 42.55 28.46 -4.10
N ALA A 319 43.56 29.33 -4.25
CA ALA A 319 43.57 30.66 -3.65
C ALA A 319 42.44 31.61 -4.14
N LEU A 320 41.75 31.29 -5.25
CA LEU A 320 40.62 32.11 -5.72
C LEU A 320 39.37 31.94 -4.84
N ALA A 321 39.33 30.92 -3.97
CA ALA A 321 38.25 30.64 -3.04
C ALA A 321 38.16 31.63 -1.86
N THR A 322 39.24 32.40 -1.59
CA THR A 322 39.34 33.33 -0.45
C THR A 322 39.00 34.78 -0.78
N PHE A 323 38.57 35.06 -2.03
CA PHE A 323 38.11 36.38 -2.50
C PHE A 323 39.10 37.55 -2.31
N ASP A 324 40.40 37.28 -2.39
CA ASP A 324 41.44 38.30 -2.31
C ASP A 324 41.47 39.24 -3.53
N GLY A 325 41.84 40.50 -3.31
CA GLY A 325 42.09 41.53 -4.35
C GLY A 325 40.93 42.51 -4.61
N ASP A 326 41.26 43.75 -5.00
CA ASP A 326 40.31 44.87 -5.13
C ASP A 326 40.22 45.40 -6.57
N THR A 327 39.83 44.55 -7.51
CA THR A 327 39.67 44.98 -8.90
C THR A 327 38.39 45.81 -9.02
N PRO A 328 38.40 47.00 -9.65
CA PRO A 328 37.16 47.76 -9.85
C PRO A 328 36.13 46.94 -10.64
N ALA A 329 34.87 46.93 -10.18
CA ALA A 329 33.77 46.28 -10.90
C ALA A 329 33.49 47.05 -12.21
N ALA A 330 33.99 46.54 -13.34
CA ALA A 330 33.92 47.22 -14.64
C ALA A 330 32.63 46.90 -15.44
N ALA A 331 31.47 46.79 -14.77
CA ALA A 331 30.20 46.42 -15.39
C ALA A 331 29.11 47.49 -15.19
N THR A 332 28.32 47.74 -16.24
CA THR A 332 27.22 48.72 -16.18
C THR A 332 26.18 48.33 -15.12
N GLY A 333 25.90 49.25 -14.19
CA GLY A 333 24.96 49.01 -13.10
C GLY A 333 25.53 48.20 -11.94
N VAL A 334 26.84 47.96 -11.93
CA VAL A 334 27.57 47.35 -10.81
C VAL A 334 28.66 48.32 -10.39
N SER A 335 28.81 48.54 -9.09
CA SER A 335 29.80 49.45 -8.53
C SER A 335 30.58 48.79 -7.38
N GLY A 336 31.76 49.33 -7.07
CA GLY A 336 32.64 48.82 -6.03
C GLY A 336 33.76 47.94 -6.57
N ILE A 337 34.04 46.82 -5.90
CA ILE A 337 35.21 45.97 -6.13
C ILE A 337 34.81 44.50 -6.35
N VAL A 338 35.59 43.78 -7.15
CA VAL A 338 35.53 42.32 -7.29
C VAL A 338 36.91 41.73 -6.98
N PRO A 339 36.96 40.49 -6.45
CA PRO A 339 38.21 39.79 -6.21
C PRO A 339 39.05 39.61 -7.48
N THR A 340 40.36 39.42 -7.32
CA THR A 340 41.26 39.17 -8.46
C THR A 340 40.83 37.90 -9.20
N GLY A 341 40.67 38.00 -10.53
CA GLY A 341 40.23 36.90 -11.39
C GLY A 341 38.70 36.73 -11.47
N TRP A 342 37.94 37.45 -10.64
CA TRP A 342 36.48 37.42 -10.66
C TRP A 342 35.90 38.53 -11.54
N GLN A 343 34.72 38.25 -12.09
CA GLN A 343 33.94 39.15 -12.91
C GLN A 343 32.53 39.27 -12.33
N ALA A 344 31.98 40.48 -12.34
CA ALA A 344 30.59 40.72 -12.00
C ALA A 344 29.84 41.27 -13.22
N THR A 345 28.59 40.83 -13.41
CA THR A 345 27.73 41.30 -14.50
C THR A 345 26.30 41.38 -14.01
N ARG A 346 25.64 42.51 -14.25
CA ARG A 346 24.19 42.60 -14.06
C ARG A 346 23.50 41.82 -15.17
N ALA A 347 23.00 40.63 -14.84
CA ALA A 347 22.40 39.70 -15.78
C ALA A 347 20.94 40.09 -16.13
N VAL A 348 20.18 40.57 -15.14
CA VAL A 348 18.77 40.98 -15.28
C VAL A 348 18.51 42.24 -14.47
N GLY A 349 17.56 43.05 -14.94
CA GLY A 349 17.06 44.23 -14.24
C GLY A 349 17.87 45.49 -14.49
N THR A 350 17.35 46.60 -13.97
CA THR A 350 17.91 47.94 -14.15
C THR A 350 18.48 48.54 -12.87
N GLY A 351 18.26 47.87 -11.73
CA GLY A 351 18.81 48.25 -10.43
C GLY A 351 20.34 48.32 -10.38
N SER A 352 20.85 49.08 -9.42
CA SER A 352 22.27 49.26 -9.17
C SER A 352 22.76 48.32 -8.08
N TRP A 353 23.71 47.47 -8.42
CA TRP A 353 24.36 46.55 -7.49
C TRP A 353 25.65 47.13 -6.96
N THR A 354 25.97 46.80 -5.73
CA THR A 354 27.18 47.22 -5.02
C THR A 354 27.91 45.97 -4.57
N ILE A 355 29.22 45.91 -4.82
CA ILE A 355 30.07 44.83 -4.34
C ILE A 355 31.19 45.44 -3.51
N SER A 356 31.36 44.94 -2.31
CA SER A 356 32.41 45.35 -1.39
C SER A 356 33.02 44.14 -0.70
N ARG A 357 34.17 44.33 -0.05
CA ARG A 357 34.84 43.26 0.70
C ARG A 357 34.86 43.62 2.19
N ALA A 358 34.50 42.67 3.02
CA ALA A 358 34.61 42.78 4.47
C ALA A 358 36.06 42.61 4.94
N VAL A 359 36.32 42.88 6.21
CA VAL A 359 37.67 42.80 6.81
C VAL A 359 38.25 41.38 6.76
N ASN A 360 37.39 40.36 6.82
CA ASN A 360 37.74 38.95 6.73
C ASN A 360 37.73 38.40 5.30
N ASN A 361 37.75 39.29 4.30
CA ASN A 361 37.67 38.98 2.87
C ASN A 361 36.32 38.49 2.33
N ASP A 362 35.27 38.39 3.16
CA ASP A 362 33.93 38.06 2.64
C ASP A 362 33.47 39.07 1.59
N LEU A 363 32.87 38.57 0.52
CA LEU A 363 32.26 39.41 -0.49
C LEU A 363 30.86 39.83 -0.03
N ILE A 364 30.63 41.13 0.09
CA ILE A 364 29.32 41.70 0.39
C ILE A 364 28.72 42.23 -0.90
N VAL A 365 27.60 41.64 -1.31
CA VAL A 365 26.87 42.01 -2.52
C VAL A 365 25.51 42.54 -2.11
N SER A 366 25.23 43.80 -2.43
CA SER A 366 23.99 44.47 -2.01
C SER A 366 23.30 45.18 -3.16
N ILE A 367 21.98 45.18 -3.09
CA ILE A 367 21.09 46.04 -3.88
C ILE A 367 20.04 46.63 -2.95
N THR A 368 19.69 47.89 -3.17
CA THR A 368 18.70 48.62 -2.39
C THR A 368 17.60 49.11 -3.33
N ASP A 369 16.35 48.94 -2.89
CA ASP A 369 15.13 49.37 -3.58
C ASP A 369 15.14 49.02 -5.07
N ALA A 370 15.29 47.72 -5.37
CA ALA A 370 15.38 47.24 -6.74
C ALA A 370 14.15 47.70 -7.56
N PRO A 371 14.32 48.43 -8.67
CA PRO A 371 13.19 48.98 -9.42
C PRO A 371 12.37 47.90 -10.13
N ASP A 372 13.00 46.78 -10.44
CA ASP A 372 12.48 45.61 -11.13
C ASP A 372 13.10 44.34 -10.54
N LYS A 373 12.66 43.16 -11.03
CA LYS A 373 13.35 41.91 -10.71
C LYS A 373 14.79 42.01 -11.22
N GLY A 374 15.75 41.82 -10.33
CA GLY A 374 17.18 42.00 -10.61
C GLY A 374 17.97 40.71 -10.40
N GLN A 375 19.00 40.51 -11.22
CA GLN A 375 19.98 39.44 -11.00
C GLN A 375 21.41 39.93 -11.23
N LEU A 376 22.29 39.64 -10.30
CA LEU A 376 23.73 39.82 -10.44
C LEU A 376 24.41 38.47 -10.62
N GLN A 377 25.31 38.36 -11.59
CA GLN A 377 26.15 37.19 -11.81
C GLN A 377 27.60 37.49 -11.39
N LEU A 378 28.15 36.65 -10.53
CA LEU A 378 29.58 36.54 -10.24
C LEU A 378 30.14 35.33 -10.98
N ARG A 379 31.30 35.49 -11.62
CA ARG A 379 31.95 34.45 -12.42
C ARG A 379 33.46 34.47 -12.20
N VAL A 380 34.05 33.30 -12.10
CA VAL A 380 35.50 33.09 -12.15
C VAL A 380 35.81 31.96 -13.12
N ASP A 381 36.79 32.15 -14.00
CA ASP A 381 37.22 31.14 -14.97
C ASP A 381 38.50 30.46 -14.47
N VAL A 382 38.46 29.15 -14.28
CA VAL A 382 39.61 28.35 -13.86
C VAL A 382 40.25 27.71 -15.08
N THR A 383 41.55 27.91 -15.27
CA THR A 383 42.28 27.28 -16.38
C THR A 383 42.64 25.85 -16.01
N MET A 384 42.09 24.88 -16.74
CA MET A 384 42.38 23.45 -16.59
C MET A 384 42.01 22.70 -17.87
N GLU A 385 42.66 21.55 -18.11
CA GLU A 385 42.21 20.61 -19.14
C GLU A 385 41.03 19.80 -18.59
N ALA A 386 39.87 19.97 -19.20
CA ALA A 386 38.67 19.22 -18.87
C ALA A 386 38.12 18.56 -20.15
N ALA A 387 37.81 17.27 -20.06
CA ALA A 387 37.40 16.46 -21.20
C ALA A 387 35.87 16.35 -21.30
N THR A 388 35.39 16.14 -22.51
CA THR A 388 33.99 15.77 -22.79
C THR A 388 33.58 14.57 -21.92
N GLY A 389 32.42 14.64 -21.26
CA GLY A 389 31.94 13.61 -20.35
C GLY A 389 32.29 13.83 -18.87
N GLU A 390 33.27 14.67 -18.55
CA GLU A 390 33.59 15.00 -17.15
C GLU A 390 32.50 15.87 -16.52
N ILE A 391 32.28 15.70 -15.21
CA ILE A 391 31.27 16.44 -14.44
C ILE A 391 31.98 17.36 -13.46
N PHE A 392 31.48 18.58 -13.32
CA PHE A 392 31.98 19.56 -12.37
C PHE A 392 30.86 20.12 -11.50
N ASP A 393 31.17 20.33 -10.23
CA ASP A 393 30.28 20.92 -9.23
C ASP A 393 30.89 22.22 -8.70
N SER A 394 30.17 23.33 -8.85
CA SER A 394 30.57 24.63 -8.28
C SER A 394 29.71 24.94 -7.07
N ILE A 395 30.34 25.17 -5.92
CA ILE A 395 29.68 25.35 -4.63
C ILE A 395 30.04 26.72 -4.07
N PHE A 396 29.11 27.41 -3.42
CA PHE A 396 29.39 28.70 -2.78
C PHE A 396 28.83 28.70 -1.37
N GLU A 397 29.54 29.29 -0.42
CA GLU A 397 29.00 29.55 0.92
C GLU A 397 28.39 30.94 0.94
N VAL A 398 27.07 31.02 1.12
CA VAL A 398 26.31 32.27 1.03
C VAL A 398 25.37 32.40 2.23
N SER A 399 25.48 33.53 2.94
CA SER A 399 24.48 33.97 3.91
C SER A 399 23.74 35.20 3.40
N VAL A 400 22.49 35.35 3.83
CA VAL A 400 21.65 36.50 3.49
C VAL A 400 21.41 37.29 4.76
N ASP A 401 21.61 38.61 4.72
CA ASP A 401 21.33 39.47 5.87
C ASP A 401 19.85 39.35 6.25
N ALA A 402 19.57 39.10 7.53
CA ALA A 402 18.21 38.96 8.06
C ALA A 402 17.33 40.20 7.83
N ALA A 403 17.93 41.38 7.65
CA ALA A 403 17.21 42.62 7.32
C ALA A 403 16.83 42.74 5.84
N SER A 404 17.26 41.80 4.99
CA SER A 404 16.96 41.80 3.56
C SER A 404 15.47 41.63 3.30
N THR A 405 14.95 42.40 2.34
CA THR A 405 13.57 42.30 1.84
C THR A 405 13.58 41.92 0.36
N GLY A 406 12.64 41.07 -0.06
CA GLY A 406 12.54 40.67 -1.47
C GLY A 406 13.69 39.77 -1.95
N PHE A 407 14.27 38.95 -1.06
CA PHE A 407 15.09 37.81 -1.47
C PHE A 407 14.32 36.96 -2.48
N ASN A 408 14.96 36.62 -3.60
CA ASN A 408 14.31 35.89 -4.70
C ASN A 408 15.19 34.76 -5.23
N GLY A 409 16.06 34.19 -4.39
CA GLY A 409 16.84 33.00 -4.71
C GLY A 409 18.29 33.23 -5.12
N ILE A 410 19.05 32.13 -5.07
CA ILE A 410 20.47 32.03 -5.45
C ILE A 410 20.62 30.88 -6.45
N GLN A 411 21.40 31.06 -7.50
CA GLN A 411 21.62 30.02 -8.51
C GLN A 411 23.11 29.85 -8.80
N THR A 412 23.51 28.63 -9.08
CA THR A 412 24.82 28.31 -9.66
C THR A 412 24.62 27.79 -11.08
N LEU A 413 25.59 28.03 -11.97
CA LEU A 413 25.50 27.63 -13.38
C LEU A 413 26.63 26.70 -13.78
N THR A 414 26.31 25.74 -14.65
CA THR A 414 27.28 24.83 -15.26
C THR A 414 28.08 25.48 -16.38
N VAL A 415 29.18 24.80 -16.71
CA VAL A 415 30.27 25.21 -17.61
C VAL A 415 29.78 25.53 -19.02
N ASP A 416 28.72 24.87 -19.51
CA ASP A 416 28.27 24.89 -20.91
C ASP A 416 27.29 26.03 -21.23
N GLY A 417 26.92 26.84 -20.24
CA GLY A 417 25.95 27.92 -20.44
C GLY A 417 24.53 27.44 -20.77
N SER A 418 24.29 26.12 -20.88
CA SER A 418 22.96 25.54 -20.90
C SER A 418 22.30 25.80 -19.55
N ILE A 419 21.18 26.54 -19.56
CA ILE A 419 20.34 26.69 -18.38
C ILE A 419 19.69 25.33 -18.13
N LEU A 420 20.24 24.56 -17.20
CA LEU A 420 19.62 23.33 -16.71
C LEU A 420 19.50 23.39 -15.20
N GLY A 421 18.55 24.23 -14.75
CA GLY A 421 17.83 24.10 -13.49
C GLY A 421 18.66 23.94 -12.22
N GLY A 422 19.21 25.04 -11.71
CA GLY A 422 19.25 25.30 -10.26
C GLY A 422 18.06 26.20 -9.93
N TYR A 423 16.84 25.64 -9.95
CA TYR A 423 15.62 26.39 -9.66
C TYR A 423 15.55 26.67 -8.15
N PHE A 424 16.17 27.75 -7.68
CA PHE A 424 15.69 28.44 -6.50
C PHE A 424 14.58 29.39 -6.95
N ASP A 425 13.34 28.88 -7.01
CA ASP A 425 12.16 29.69 -6.69
C ASP A 425 11.72 29.27 -5.28
N VAL A 426 12.64 29.26 -4.31
CA VAL A 426 12.16 29.37 -2.93
C VAL A 426 11.80 30.84 -2.77
N ALA A 427 10.56 31.16 -3.13
CA ALA A 427 9.85 32.35 -2.70
C ALA A 427 9.64 32.27 -1.18
N VAL A 428 10.74 32.16 -0.41
CA VAL A 428 10.68 32.47 1.01
C VAL A 428 10.50 33.98 1.02
N ALA A 429 9.33 34.45 1.46
CA ALA A 429 9.08 35.88 1.64
C ALA A 429 10.08 36.53 2.64
N ASN A 430 10.85 35.71 3.37
CA ASN A 430 11.87 36.10 4.32
C ASN A 430 13.24 35.50 3.94
N PRO A 431 14.36 36.21 4.18
CA PRO A 431 15.68 35.65 3.95
C PRO A 431 15.92 34.39 4.81
N PRO A 432 16.65 33.38 4.30
CA PRO A 432 17.02 32.20 5.07
C PRO A 432 17.89 32.59 6.27
N THR A 433 17.65 31.95 7.42
CA THR A 433 18.44 32.18 8.65
C THR A 433 19.72 31.35 8.69
N GLU A 434 19.79 30.27 7.92
CA GLU A 434 20.96 29.41 7.83
C GLU A 434 21.90 29.84 6.69
N THR A 435 23.15 29.41 6.79
CA THR A 435 24.10 29.55 5.68
C THR A 435 23.75 28.54 4.60
N LEU A 436 23.69 29.02 3.37
CA LEU A 436 23.40 28.22 2.19
C LEU A 436 24.70 27.85 1.48
N TYR A 437 24.68 26.68 0.87
CA TYR A 437 25.73 26.06 0.07
C TYR A 437 25.21 25.72 -1.33
N PRO A 438 24.71 26.71 -2.11
CA PRO A 438 24.22 26.46 -3.45
C PRO A 438 25.32 25.83 -4.31
N HIS A 439 24.96 24.76 -4.99
CA HIS A 439 25.87 23.96 -5.79
C HIS A 439 25.30 23.68 -7.19
N ALA A 440 26.14 23.36 -8.17
CA ALA A 440 25.68 23.26 -9.56
C ALA A 440 25.05 21.91 -9.83
N LYS A 441 24.09 21.86 -10.78
CA LYS A 441 23.60 20.57 -11.28
C LYS A 441 24.76 19.79 -11.91
N LEU A 442 24.85 18.51 -11.55
CA LEU A 442 25.88 17.59 -12.01
C LEU A 442 25.62 17.17 -13.46
N VAL A 443 26.08 17.98 -14.42
CA VAL A 443 25.95 17.70 -15.86
C VAL A 443 27.33 17.49 -16.47
N ALA A 444 27.45 16.48 -17.33
CA ALA A 444 28.67 16.19 -18.07
C ALA A 444 28.96 17.26 -19.13
N LEU A 445 30.23 17.59 -19.32
CA LEU A 445 30.70 18.50 -20.37
C LEU A 445 30.36 17.95 -21.75
N THR A 446 29.80 18.81 -22.62
CA THR A 446 29.47 18.44 -24.01
C THR A 446 30.64 18.57 -24.99
N ALA A 447 31.73 19.20 -24.57
CA ALA A 447 32.95 19.38 -25.35
C ALA A 447 34.15 19.62 -24.43
N ASP A 448 35.35 19.34 -24.94
CA ASP A 448 36.60 19.61 -24.24
C ASP A 448 36.76 21.12 -23.96
N ARG A 449 37.34 21.45 -22.81
CA ARG A 449 37.51 22.82 -22.30
C ARG A 449 38.92 23.02 -21.80
N THR A 450 39.47 24.21 -22.05
CA THR A 450 40.71 24.70 -21.42
C THR A 450 40.43 25.62 -20.22
N THR A 451 39.15 25.97 -20.01
CA THR A 451 38.69 26.82 -18.92
C THR A 451 37.32 26.34 -18.44
N VAL A 452 37.16 26.23 -17.12
CA VAL A 452 35.93 25.83 -16.45
C VAL A 452 35.45 27.00 -15.57
N PRO A 453 34.27 27.60 -15.84
CA PRO A 453 33.76 28.68 -15.03
C PRO A 453 33.06 28.15 -13.78
N ALA A 454 33.27 28.83 -12.64
CA ALA A 454 32.37 28.75 -11.49
C ALA A 454 31.51 30.02 -11.47
N ILE A 455 30.18 29.86 -11.43
CA ILE A 455 29.24 30.96 -11.61
C ILE A 455 28.20 30.95 -10.48
N LEU A 456 28.00 32.11 -9.85
CA LEU A 456 26.96 32.37 -8.86
C LEU A 456 26.05 33.49 -9.36
N ARG A 457 24.74 33.33 -9.24
CA ARG A 457 23.72 34.33 -9.50
C ARG A 457 22.91 34.63 -8.25
N LEU A 458 22.76 35.90 -7.96
CA LEU A 458 22.06 36.43 -6.79
C LEU A 458 20.85 37.23 -7.28
N SER A 459 19.66 36.93 -6.76
CA SER A 459 18.40 37.48 -7.28
C SER A 459 17.67 38.36 -6.27
N VAL A 460 16.95 39.38 -6.74
CA VAL A 460 16.09 40.23 -5.92
C VAL A 460 14.75 40.44 -6.62
N ALA A 461 13.66 40.44 -5.84
CA ALA A 461 12.33 40.78 -6.31
C ALA A 461 12.20 42.31 -6.52
N ALA A 462 11.24 42.72 -7.34
CA ALA A 462 10.94 44.14 -7.53
C ALA A 462 10.53 44.78 -6.18
N GLY A 463 11.11 45.93 -5.86
CA GLY A 463 10.96 46.64 -4.58
C GLY A 463 11.81 46.09 -3.44
N GLY A 464 12.59 45.03 -3.66
CA GLY A 464 13.43 44.41 -2.64
C GLY A 464 14.75 45.14 -2.37
N SER A 465 15.25 45.00 -1.15
CA SER A 465 16.58 45.40 -0.74
C SER A 465 17.29 44.20 -0.11
N VAL A 466 18.31 43.65 -0.76
CA VAL A 466 18.96 42.40 -0.32
C VAL A 466 20.46 42.60 -0.17
N THR A 467 21.01 42.03 0.91
CA THR A 467 22.45 41.92 1.12
C THR A 467 22.84 40.45 1.26
N TYR A 468 23.71 40.02 0.35
CA TYR A 468 24.34 38.71 0.35
C TYR A 468 25.77 38.81 0.89
N ARG A 469 26.19 37.81 1.65
CA ARG A 469 27.57 37.62 2.06
C ARG A 469 28.06 36.28 1.51
N VAL A 470 29.04 36.33 0.62
CA VAL A 470 29.70 35.15 0.06
C VAL A 470 31.05 35.00 0.75
N THR A 471 31.26 33.88 1.44
CA THR A 471 32.41 33.67 2.32
C THR A 471 33.40 32.65 1.74
N LYS A 472 32.92 31.67 0.97
CA LYS A 472 33.74 30.70 0.24
C LYS A 472 33.17 30.35 -1.13
N ALA A 473 34.05 29.82 -1.99
CA ALA A 473 33.66 29.18 -3.24
C ALA A 473 34.50 27.92 -3.48
N GLY A 474 33.90 26.93 -4.13
CA GLY A 474 34.54 25.69 -4.54
C GLY A 474 34.22 25.34 -5.99
N LEU A 475 35.18 24.69 -6.66
CA LEU A 475 34.96 24.01 -7.93
C LEU A 475 35.56 22.62 -7.83
N PHE A 476 34.74 21.59 -8.00
CA PHE A 476 35.13 20.20 -7.84
C PHE A 476 34.92 19.45 -9.14
N LYS A 477 35.89 18.62 -9.50
CA LYS A 477 35.63 17.53 -10.45
C LYS A 477 34.90 16.44 -9.67
N VAL A 478 33.78 15.97 -10.21
CA VAL A 478 33.01 14.89 -9.58
C VAL A 478 33.43 13.59 -10.23
N ASP A 479 34.22 12.80 -9.50
CA ASP A 479 34.55 11.44 -9.87
C ASP A 479 33.40 10.54 -9.40
N TYR A 480 32.40 10.36 -10.25
CA TYR A 480 31.35 9.37 -10.02
C TYR A 480 31.93 7.97 -10.23
N ASP A 481 32.34 7.30 -9.17
CA ASP A 481 32.55 5.84 -9.22
C ASP A 481 31.20 5.13 -9.03
N LEU A 482 30.39 5.11 -10.09
CA LEU A 482 29.19 4.26 -10.17
C LEU A 482 29.53 2.82 -10.60
N GLY A 483 30.80 2.38 -10.49
CA GLY A 483 31.24 1.14 -11.11
C GLY A 483 31.17 1.24 -12.63
N THR A 484 31.90 2.20 -13.22
CA THR A 484 32.38 2.30 -14.64
C THR A 484 31.52 1.82 -15.83
N THR A 485 30.24 1.53 -15.71
CA THR A 485 29.33 1.56 -16.87
C THR A 485 28.46 2.79 -16.73
N PRO A 486 28.52 3.78 -17.66
CA PRO A 486 27.41 4.71 -17.76
C PRO A 486 26.15 3.85 -17.85
N VAL A 487 25.17 4.10 -16.98
CA VAL A 487 23.81 3.61 -17.21
C VAL A 487 23.39 4.31 -18.50
N ILE A 488 23.72 3.70 -19.64
CA ILE A 488 22.99 3.93 -20.86
C ILE A 488 21.59 3.50 -20.46
N LEU A 489 20.72 4.48 -20.24
CA LEU A 489 19.30 4.21 -20.11
C LEU A 489 18.93 3.54 -21.43
N VAL A 490 18.82 2.21 -21.36
CA VAL A 490 18.25 1.40 -22.43
C VAL A 490 16.76 1.35 -22.16
N PRO A 491 15.91 1.18 -23.18
CA PRO A 491 14.50 0.90 -22.95
C PRO A 491 14.34 -0.20 -21.89
N PRO A 492 13.35 -0.10 -20.99
CA PRO A 492 13.28 -1.01 -19.86
C PRO A 492 13.25 -2.48 -20.30
N THR A 493 13.88 -3.36 -19.53
CA THR A 493 13.84 -4.81 -19.79
C THR A 493 13.26 -5.51 -18.58
N ASN A 494 12.32 -6.42 -18.79
CA ASN A 494 11.67 -7.14 -17.71
C ASN A 494 12.67 -8.07 -17.00
N THR A 495 12.71 -8.03 -15.67
CA THR A 495 13.51 -8.90 -14.80
C THR A 495 12.65 -9.85 -13.97
N SER A 496 11.37 -9.54 -13.78
CA SER A 496 10.35 -10.44 -13.21
C SER A 496 9.00 -10.20 -13.85
N LEU A 497 8.30 -11.28 -14.20
CA LEU A 497 7.00 -11.20 -14.89
C LEU A 497 5.95 -10.50 -14.01
N PRO A 498 5.00 -9.76 -14.61
CA PRO A 498 3.76 -9.35 -13.96
C PRO A 498 3.01 -10.54 -13.34
N THR A 499 2.29 -10.30 -12.25
CA THR A 499 1.49 -11.31 -11.53
C THR A 499 0.04 -10.87 -11.40
N ILE A 500 -0.87 -11.85 -11.33
CA ILE A 500 -2.29 -11.65 -11.01
C ILE A 500 -2.51 -12.20 -9.60
N ASP A 501 -3.22 -11.46 -8.76
CA ASP A 501 -3.52 -11.78 -7.36
C ASP A 501 -4.32 -13.09 -7.18
N ASN A 502 -5.32 -13.34 -8.03
CA ASN A 502 -6.11 -14.57 -8.04
C ASN A 502 -5.92 -15.37 -9.34
N LEU A 503 -5.31 -16.56 -9.23
CA LEU A 503 -5.06 -17.46 -10.37
C LEU A 503 -6.22 -18.43 -10.66
N THR A 504 -7.30 -18.41 -9.86
CA THR A 504 -8.51 -19.20 -10.07
C THR A 504 -9.76 -18.30 -10.05
N PRO A 505 -9.90 -17.39 -11.03
CA PRO A 505 -10.95 -16.37 -11.03
C PRO A 505 -12.33 -16.97 -11.28
N VAL A 506 -13.35 -16.40 -10.62
CA VAL A 506 -14.77 -16.64 -10.92
C VAL A 506 -15.44 -15.39 -11.49
N VAL A 507 -16.55 -15.56 -12.22
CA VAL A 507 -17.34 -14.42 -12.71
C VAL A 507 -17.76 -13.52 -11.54
N GLY A 508 -17.53 -12.22 -11.68
CA GLY A 508 -17.78 -11.21 -10.65
C GLY A 508 -16.55 -10.85 -9.80
N ASP A 509 -15.46 -11.62 -9.87
CA ASP A 509 -14.21 -11.28 -9.18
C ASP A 509 -13.61 -9.97 -9.72
N THR A 510 -12.86 -9.30 -8.87
CA THR A 510 -12.00 -8.17 -9.28
C THR A 510 -10.55 -8.61 -9.12
N LEU A 511 -9.83 -8.64 -10.24
CA LEU A 511 -8.43 -9.06 -10.30
C LEU A 511 -7.51 -7.84 -10.35
N THR A 512 -6.37 -7.94 -9.68
CA THR A 512 -5.34 -6.90 -9.64
C THR A 512 -4.04 -7.44 -10.24
N ALA A 513 -3.46 -6.67 -11.17
CA ALA A 513 -2.18 -6.96 -11.79
C ALA A 513 -1.04 -6.16 -11.12
N SER A 514 0.10 -6.82 -10.89
CA SER A 514 1.36 -6.13 -10.59
C SER A 514 2.07 -5.68 -11.87
N ASN A 515 2.96 -4.69 -11.78
CA ASN A 515 3.73 -4.24 -12.93
C ASN A 515 4.88 -5.20 -13.31
N GLY A 516 5.26 -6.14 -12.43
CA GLY A 516 6.51 -6.90 -12.53
C GLY A 516 7.74 -6.06 -12.15
N ALA A 517 8.93 -6.64 -12.29
CA ALA A 517 10.20 -5.94 -12.05
C ALA A 517 10.91 -5.66 -13.38
N TRP A 518 11.61 -4.52 -13.45
CA TRP A 518 12.22 -4.01 -14.68
C TRP A 518 13.57 -3.37 -14.39
N SER A 519 14.53 -3.58 -15.30
CA SER A 519 15.74 -2.76 -15.38
C SER A 519 15.47 -1.45 -16.13
N GLY A 520 16.41 -0.51 -16.09
CA GLY A 520 16.37 0.69 -16.91
C GLY A 520 15.47 1.80 -16.38
N SER A 521 15.10 1.79 -15.09
CA SER A 521 14.34 2.86 -14.41
C SER A 521 13.08 3.33 -15.18
N PRO A 522 12.05 2.49 -15.34
CA PRO A 522 10.81 2.91 -15.99
C PRO A 522 10.15 4.08 -15.26
N THR A 523 9.61 5.03 -16.02
CA THR A 523 8.87 6.21 -15.55
C THR A 523 7.36 6.09 -15.79
N ALA A 524 6.92 5.11 -16.57
CA ALA A 524 5.50 4.85 -16.84
C ALA A 524 5.26 3.39 -17.25
N TYR A 525 4.03 2.92 -17.04
CA TYR A 525 3.59 1.57 -17.41
C TYR A 525 2.28 1.65 -18.21
N ALA A 526 2.14 0.78 -19.20
CA ALA A 526 0.92 0.56 -19.95
C ALA A 526 0.49 -0.89 -19.81
N THR A 527 -0.77 -1.09 -19.43
CA THR A 527 -1.33 -2.40 -19.09
C THR A 527 -2.39 -2.79 -20.12
N GLN A 528 -2.49 -4.08 -20.40
CA GLN A 528 -3.54 -4.63 -21.27
C GLN A 528 -3.90 -6.05 -20.81
N TRP A 529 -5.15 -6.26 -20.41
CA TRP A 529 -5.66 -7.58 -20.08
C TRP A 529 -5.97 -8.40 -21.33
N LEU A 530 -5.74 -9.71 -21.23
CA LEU A 530 -5.85 -10.69 -22.30
C LEU A 530 -6.76 -11.85 -21.86
N ALA A 531 -7.66 -12.29 -22.73
CA ALA A 531 -8.44 -13.52 -22.61
C ALA A 531 -7.95 -14.52 -23.66
N ASP A 532 -7.48 -15.69 -23.24
CA ASP A 532 -6.82 -16.69 -24.09
C ASP A 532 -5.71 -16.11 -24.99
N GLY A 533 -4.99 -15.12 -24.44
CA GLY A 533 -3.92 -14.39 -25.14
C GLY A 533 -4.40 -13.28 -26.10
N VAL A 534 -5.70 -13.02 -26.19
CA VAL A 534 -6.28 -11.96 -27.04
C VAL A 534 -6.69 -10.76 -26.18
N ALA A 535 -6.36 -9.55 -26.63
CA ALA A 535 -6.67 -8.32 -25.89
C ALA A 535 -8.17 -8.13 -25.63
N ILE A 536 -8.51 -7.89 -24.35
CA ILE A 536 -9.86 -7.50 -23.92
C ILE A 536 -10.02 -6.01 -24.20
N SER A 537 -10.97 -5.65 -25.04
CA SER A 537 -11.16 -4.27 -25.50
C SER A 537 -11.41 -3.31 -24.33
N GLY A 538 -10.55 -2.31 -24.16
CA GLY A 538 -10.68 -1.26 -23.14
C GLY A 538 -10.18 -1.65 -21.74
N ALA A 539 -9.71 -2.88 -21.55
CA ALA A 539 -9.16 -3.33 -20.28
C ALA A 539 -7.68 -2.94 -20.14
N THR A 540 -7.42 -1.65 -19.95
CA THR A 540 -6.07 -1.06 -19.88
C THR A 540 -5.63 -0.62 -18.48
N GLU A 541 -6.51 -0.75 -17.49
CA GLU A 541 -6.19 -0.47 -16.09
C GLU A 541 -5.47 -1.66 -15.44
N ASN A 542 -4.84 -1.44 -14.28
CA ASN A 542 -4.24 -2.53 -13.49
C ASN A 542 -5.28 -3.41 -12.78
N ILE A 543 -6.57 -3.08 -12.90
CA ILE A 543 -7.70 -3.81 -12.33
C ILE A 543 -8.61 -4.32 -13.45
N LEU A 544 -9.10 -5.55 -13.32
CA LEU A 544 -10.12 -6.14 -14.20
C LEU A 544 -11.25 -6.75 -13.37
N THR A 545 -12.48 -6.30 -13.59
CA THR A 545 -13.68 -7.03 -13.12
C THR A 545 -14.02 -8.13 -14.12
N VAL A 546 -14.12 -9.37 -13.65
CA VAL A 546 -14.38 -10.55 -14.46
C VAL A 546 -15.85 -10.58 -14.87
N GLY A 547 -16.14 -10.18 -16.11
CA GLY A 547 -17.48 -10.26 -16.69
C GLY A 547 -17.91 -11.69 -17.02
N ALA A 548 -19.22 -11.91 -17.15
CA ALA A 548 -19.77 -13.22 -17.51
C ALA A 548 -19.33 -13.69 -18.90
N GLU A 549 -19.01 -12.76 -19.79
CA GLU A 549 -18.48 -13.04 -21.13
C GLU A 549 -17.08 -13.66 -21.14
N LEU A 550 -16.37 -13.62 -20.02
CA LEU A 550 -15.03 -14.19 -19.86
C LEU A 550 -15.06 -15.64 -19.32
N GLU A 551 -16.24 -16.17 -18.98
CA GLU A 551 -16.39 -17.55 -18.52
C GLU A 551 -15.75 -18.54 -19.51
N GLY A 552 -14.94 -19.46 -18.98
CA GLY A 552 -14.22 -20.47 -19.74
C GLY A 552 -12.89 -20.00 -20.36
N THR A 553 -12.54 -18.72 -20.27
CA THR A 553 -11.28 -18.17 -20.81
C THR A 553 -10.19 -18.12 -19.75
N ALA A 554 -8.93 -18.33 -20.13
CA ALA A 554 -7.79 -18.08 -19.24
C ALA A 554 -7.35 -16.62 -19.35
N LEU A 555 -7.20 -15.94 -18.21
CA LEU A 555 -6.83 -14.53 -18.17
C LEU A 555 -5.32 -14.36 -17.98
N SER A 556 -4.75 -13.36 -18.65
CA SER A 556 -3.37 -12.92 -18.44
C SER A 556 -3.27 -11.42 -18.63
N VAL A 557 -2.18 -10.80 -18.17
CA VAL A 557 -1.96 -9.36 -18.31
C VAL A 557 -0.64 -9.09 -19.00
N SER A 558 -0.64 -8.16 -19.95
CA SER A 558 0.54 -7.66 -20.63
C SER A 558 0.92 -6.28 -20.09
N VAL A 559 2.19 -6.08 -19.74
CA VAL A 559 2.73 -4.81 -19.27
C VAL A 559 3.86 -4.34 -20.18
N ILE A 560 3.84 -3.06 -20.54
CA ILE A 560 4.92 -2.35 -21.24
C ILE A 560 5.42 -1.24 -20.32
N ALA A 561 6.72 -1.21 -20.07
CA ALA A 561 7.39 -0.22 -19.25
C ALA A 561 8.08 0.82 -20.14
N THR A 562 8.03 2.11 -19.78
CA THR A 562 8.57 3.22 -20.59
C THR A 562 9.54 4.05 -19.78
N ASN A 563 10.67 4.45 -20.37
CA ASN A 563 11.56 5.49 -19.86
C ASN A 563 11.87 6.52 -20.96
N ALA A 564 12.83 7.42 -20.71
CA ALA A 564 13.23 8.47 -21.66
C ALA A 564 13.80 7.92 -22.99
N ASP A 565 14.31 6.70 -23.02
CA ASP A 565 14.96 6.07 -24.18
C ASP A 565 14.02 5.14 -24.97
N GLY A 566 12.85 4.83 -24.41
CA GLY A 566 11.77 4.18 -25.14
C GLY A 566 10.92 3.23 -24.32
N GLN A 567 10.13 2.44 -25.04
CA GLN A 567 9.26 1.41 -24.47
C GLN A 567 9.93 0.04 -24.49
N SER A 568 9.65 -0.76 -23.48
CA SER A 568 10.03 -2.17 -23.42
C SER A 568 9.25 -3.01 -24.44
N ALA A 569 9.69 -4.25 -24.64
CA ALA A 569 8.83 -5.26 -25.23
C ALA A 569 7.69 -5.63 -24.26
N PRO A 570 6.47 -5.92 -24.76
CA PRO A 570 5.37 -6.37 -23.90
C PRO A 570 5.76 -7.64 -23.16
N THR A 571 5.55 -7.66 -21.85
CA THR A 571 5.77 -8.84 -21.01
C THR A 571 4.45 -9.31 -20.43
N VAL A 572 4.17 -10.61 -20.56
CA VAL A 572 2.90 -11.22 -20.19
C VAL A 572 3.05 -12.05 -18.92
N SER A 573 2.09 -11.94 -18.00
CA SER A 573 2.00 -12.76 -16.79
C SER A 573 1.82 -14.25 -17.11
N ALA A 574 1.94 -15.10 -16.09
CA ALA A 574 1.32 -16.43 -16.15
C ALA A 574 -0.20 -16.29 -16.36
N ALA A 575 -0.79 -17.22 -17.11
CA ALA A 575 -2.23 -17.27 -17.28
C ALA A 575 -2.90 -17.89 -16.04
N THR A 576 -4.08 -17.41 -15.68
CA THR A 576 -4.96 -18.02 -14.68
C THR A 576 -5.48 -19.38 -15.17
N SER A 577 -6.12 -20.14 -14.29
CA SER A 577 -7.06 -21.16 -14.75
C SER A 577 -8.19 -20.50 -15.55
N ALA A 578 -8.91 -21.30 -16.35
CA ALA A 578 -10.11 -20.82 -17.01
C ALA A 578 -11.08 -20.24 -15.97
N VAL A 579 -11.66 -19.07 -16.27
CA VAL A 579 -12.68 -18.43 -15.42
C VAL A 579 -13.84 -19.41 -15.27
N THR A 580 -14.25 -19.68 -14.04
CA THR A 580 -15.44 -20.51 -13.78
C THR A 580 -16.64 -19.66 -13.43
N ALA A 581 -17.84 -20.17 -13.69
CA ALA A 581 -19.04 -19.61 -13.10
C ALA A 581 -18.91 -19.56 -11.56
N PRO A 582 -19.58 -18.63 -10.88
CA PRO A 582 -19.58 -18.57 -9.43
C PRO A 582 -20.06 -19.92 -8.90
N VAL A 583 -19.28 -20.55 -8.02
CA VAL A 583 -19.76 -21.73 -7.31
C VAL A 583 -20.89 -21.22 -6.42
N ALA A 584 -22.13 -21.65 -6.69
CA ALA A 584 -23.25 -21.28 -5.84
C ALA A 584 -22.91 -21.65 -4.39
N SER A 585 -22.70 -20.62 -3.54
CA SER A 585 -22.47 -20.79 -2.11
C SER A 585 -23.57 -21.66 -1.51
N ALA A 586 -23.16 -22.53 -0.59
CA ALA A 586 -23.93 -23.52 0.17
C ALA A 586 -25.47 -23.52 -0.06
N ILE A 587 -25.88 -24.58 -0.75
CA ILE A 587 -27.20 -25.20 -0.82
C ILE A 587 -28.18 -24.74 0.28
N VAL A 588 -29.25 -24.07 -0.15
CA VAL A 588 -30.48 -23.93 0.62
C VAL A 588 -31.06 -25.32 0.86
N ALA A 589 -30.92 -25.80 2.09
CA ALA A 589 -31.46 -27.06 2.58
C ALA A 589 -32.85 -26.83 3.20
N TRP A 590 -33.67 -27.87 3.26
CA TRP A 590 -34.84 -27.88 4.13
C TRP A 590 -34.40 -28.02 5.60
N ASP A 591 -35.07 -27.29 6.50
CA ASP A 591 -34.87 -27.36 7.94
C ASP A 591 -35.40 -28.70 8.47
N SER A 592 -34.46 -29.60 8.79
CA SER A 592 -34.72 -30.93 9.33
C SER A 592 -35.10 -30.92 10.81
N GLN A 593 -34.92 -29.80 11.52
CA GLN A 593 -35.12 -29.68 12.97
C GLN A 593 -36.56 -29.33 13.36
N ILE A 594 -37.36 -28.79 12.43
CA ILE A 594 -38.77 -28.38 12.69
C ILE A 594 -39.66 -29.55 13.13
N ASN A 595 -39.33 -30.79 12.76
CA ASN A 595 -40.10 -31.99 13.11
C ASN A 595 -39.58 -32.73 14.36
N SER A 596 -38.81 -32.06 15.22
CA SER A 596 -38.16 -32.65 16.40
C SER A 596 -39.05 -33.47 17.36
N PRO A 597 -40.37 -33.25 17.55
CA PRO A 597 -41.17 -34.16 18.37
C PRO A 597 -41.50 -35.51 17.71
N ALA A 598 -41.18 -35.71 16.43
CA ALA A 598 -41.30 -36.99 15.71
C ALA A 598 -40.31 -37.06 14.51
N PRO A 599 -39.00 -37.24 14.74
CA PRO A 599 -37.95 -37.16 13.71
C PRO A 599 -38.01 -38.29 12.65
N GLU A 600 -38.83 -39.32 12.87
CA GLU A 600 -38.96 -40.47 11.95
C GLU A 600 -39.92 -40.23 10.76
N GLN A 601 -40.36 -39.00 10.49
CA GLN A 601 -41.47 -38.73 9.54
C GLN A 601 -41.06 -38.23 8.14
N LEU A 602 -39.89 -37.58 8.03
CA LEU A 602 -39.35 -37.08 6.78
C LEU A 602 -37.89 -37.51 6.62
N ALA A 603 -37.50 -37.88 5.40
CA ALA A 603 -36.13 -38.14 5.00
C ALA A 603 -35.67 -37.02 4.08
N TYR A 604 -34.46 -36.53 4.35
CA TYR A 604 -33.79 -35.51 3.58
C TYR A 604 -32.67 -36.15 2.77
N SER A 605 -32.60 -35.80 1.49
CA SER A 605 -31.61 -36.34 0.56
C SER A 605 -31.28 -35.29 -0.50
N ASP A 606 -30.28 -35.58 -1.35
CA ASP A 606 -29.76 -34.62 -2.34
C ASP A 606 -29.33 -33.31 -1.68
N SER A 607 -28.44 -33.45 -0.67
CA SER A 607 -27.98 -32.33 0.17
C SER A 607 -29.14 -31.54 0.78
N ASP A 608 -30.09 -32.27 1.37
CA ASP A 608 -31.28 -31.76 2.03
C ASP A 608 -32.23 -30.92 1.15
N ARG A 609 -32.12 -31.03 -0.19
CA ARG A 609 -33.05 -30.39 -1.15
C ARG A 609 -34.28 -31.23 -1.44
N THR A 610 -34.16 -32.55 -1.31
CA THR A 610 -35.26 -33.50 -1.51
C THR A 610 -35.83 -33.92 -0.18
N VAL A 611 -37.14 -33.75 -0.01
CA VAL A 611 -37.88 -34.18 1.19
C VAL A 611 -38.82 -35.30 0.79
N SER A 612 -38.70 -36.44 1.46
CA SER A 612 -39.54 -37.61 1.23
C SER A 612 -40.21 -38.03 2.53
N ALA A 613 -41.42 -38.57 2.45
CA ALA A 613 -42.04 -39.23 3.59
C ALA A 613 -41.41 -40.61 3.85
N THR A 614 -41.33 -41.01 5.12
CA THR A 614 -40.65 -42.25 5.55
C THR A 614 -41.58 -43.42 5.91
N ALA A 615 -42.86 -43.16 6.21
CA ALA A 615 -43.88 -44.20 6.51
C ALA A 615 -45.31 -43.64 6.32
N ALA A 616 -46.37 -44.46 6.43
CA ALA A 616 -47.77 -44.00 6.56
C ALA A 616 -48.08 -43.71 8.04
N ILE A 617 -48.32 -42.45 8.39
CA ILE A 617 -48.49 -41.98 9.78
C ILE A 617 -49.62 -40.95 9.78
N ASN A 618 -50.57 -41.14 10.68
CA ASN A 618 -51.71 -40.25 10.87
C ASN A 618 -51.23 -38.97 11.61
N GLY A 619 -50.65 -38.00 10.89
CA GLY A 619 -50.02 -36.80 11.47
C GLY A 619 -49.23 -35.92 10.46
N MET A 620 -48.69 -34.79 10.93
CA MET A 620 -48.23 -33.61 10.15
C MET A 620 -46.84 -33.81 9.50
N ARG A 621 -46.69 -33.58 8.18
CA ARG A 621 -45.44 -33.76 7.40
C ARG A 621 -45.06 -32.49 6.65
N HIS A 622 -44.58 -31.49 7.38
CA HIS A 622 -44.17 -30.23 6.80
C HIS A 622 -42.72 -29.90 7.14
N THR A 623 -42.12 -29.04 6.34
CA THR A 623 -40.80 -28.45 6.62
C THR A 623 -40.73 -27.12 5.89
N ARG A 624 -39.76 -26.29 6.26
CA ARG A 624 -39.46 -25.02 5.60
C ARG A 624 -37.97 -24.93 5.28
N GLY A 625 -37.54 -23.98 4.47
CA GLY A 625 -36.10 -23.79 4.21
C GLY A 625 -35.32 -23.44 5.48
N ALA A 626 -34.05 -23.85 5.54
CA ALA A 626 -33.14 -23.55 6.64
C ALA A 626 -32.61 -22.10 6.62
N THR A 627 -32.64 -21.45 5.45
CA THR A 627 -32.15 -20.08 5.26
C THR A 627 -33.30 -19.13 5.00
N ALA A 628 -33.29 -17.99 5.69
CA ALA A 628 -34.26 -16.92 5.49
C ALA A 628 -34.07 -16.27 4.12
N ILE A 629 -35.19 -16.05 3.42
CA ILE A 629 -35.25 -15.30 2.18
C ILE A 629 -35.11 -13.80 2.48
N SER A 630 -34.27 -13.11 1.71
CA SER A 630 -34.08 -11.65 1.80
C SER A 630 -33.91 -11.05 0.40
N GLY A 631 -34.53 -9.90 0.15
CA GLY A 631 -34.46 -9.19 -1.14
C GLY A 631 -35.41 -9.74 -2.19
N THR A 632 -34.99 -9.69 -3.46
CA THR A 632 -35.73 -10.20 -4.63
C THR A 632 -35.23 -11.60 -5.02
N VAL A 633 -36.00 -12.61 -4.63
CA VAL A 633 -35.62 -14.02 -4.74
C VAL A 633 -36.59 -14.83 -5.59
N TYR A 634 -36.04 -15.76 -6.38
CA TYR A 634 -36.74 -16.67 -7.27
C TYR A 634 -36.32 -18.11 -7.02
N PHE A 635 -37.29 -19.01 -6.92
CA PHE A 635 -37.05 -20.44 -6.74
C PHE A 635 -38.18 -21.28 -7.28
N GLU A 636 -37.93 -22.59 -7.41
CA GLU A 636 -38.94 -23.54 -7.82
C GLU A 636 -39.08 -24.70 -6.82
N ILE A 637 -40.29 -25.22 -6.68
CA ILE A 637 -40.58 -26.42 -5.90
C ILE A 637 -41.19 -27.45 -6.84
N GLY A 638 -40.49 -28.57 -7.05
CA GLY A 638 -40.95 -29.71 -7.84
C GLY A 638 -41.80 -30.65 -7.00
N ALA A 639 -43.10 -30.76 -7.31
CA ALA A 639 -44.04 -31.63 -6.64
C ALA A 639 -43.96 -33.05 -7.21
N THR A 640 -42.94 -33.83 -6.81
CA THR A 640 -42.67 -35.15 -7.42
C THR A 640 -43.83 -36.13 -7.28
N VAL A 641 -44.32 -36.36 -6.06
CA VAL A 641 -45.46 -37.25 -5.79
C VAL A 641 -46.08 -36.95 -4.44
N GLY A 642 -47.39 -37.06 -4.30
CA GLY A 642 -48.05 -37.04 -2.99
C GLY A 642 -47.92 -35.72 -2.22
N VAL A 643 -47.86 -34.57 -2.91
CA VAL A 643 -47.80 -33.24 -2.25
C VAL A 643 -49.19 -32.81 -1.79
N ASN A 644 -49.31 -32.20 -0.61
CA ASN A 644 -50.55 -31.62 -0.09
C ASN A 644 -50.57 -30.10 -0.28
N GLY A 645 -49.42 -29.45 -0.11
CA GLY A 645 -49.21 -28.08 -0.56
C GLY A 645 -47.78 -27.57 -0.44
N LEU A 646 -47.49 -26.45 -1.10
CA LEU A 646 -46.17 -25.81 -1.19
C LEU A 646 -46.30 -24.28 -1.21
N GLY A 647 -45.27 -23.53 -0.85
CA GLY A 647 -45.31 -22.07 -0.89
C GLY A 647 -44.24 -21.43 0.00
N ILE A 648 -44.64 -20.48 0.83
CA ILE A 648 -43.75 -19.75 1.77
C ILE A 648 -44.29 -19.78 3.20
N SER A 649 -43.40 -19.71 4.20
CA SER A 649 -43.75 -19.65 5.63
C SER A 649 -42.94 -18.59 6.38
N GLY A 650 -43.47 -18.09 7.50
CA GLY A 650 -42.78 -17.24 8.45
C GLY A 650 -41.96 -18.01 9.50
N ASP A 651 -41.51 -17.30 10.55
CA ASP A 651 -40.73 -17.89 11.67
C ASP A 651 -41.55 -18.82 12.57
N THR A 652 -42.86 -18.65 12.65
CA THR A 652 -43.75 -19.47 13.50
C THR A 652 -44.75 -20.22 12.62
N ILE A 653 -44.86 -21.54 12.81
CA ILE A 653 -45.86 -22.39 12.15
C ILE A 653 -46.70 -23.07 13.26
N ASP A 654 -47.83 -22.47 13.63
CA ASP A 654 -48.69 -22.99 14.71
C ASP A 654 -49.88 -23.81 14.20
N TYR A 655 -50.19 -24.92 14.89
CA TYR A 655 -51.36 -25.76 14.62
C TYR A 655 -52.66 -25.02 14.98
N ALA A 656 -53.44 -24.62 13.99
CA ALA A 656 -54.73 -23.97 14.22
C ALA A 656 -55.88 -24.92 13.87
N THR A 657 -56.63 -25.36 14.89
CA THR A 657 -57.91 -26.04 14.72
C THR A 657 -58.96 -25.04 14.20
N GLY A 658 -59.19 -25.05 12.89
CA GLY A 658 -60.35 -24.54 12.14
C GLY A 658 -61.10 -23.29 12.64
N GLY A 659 -61.10 -22.22 11.85
CA GLY A 659 -62.07 -21.12 12.00
C GLY A 659 -61.81 -19.92 11.09
N GLN A 660 -62.82 -19.56 10.28
CA GLN A 660 -62.81 -18.60 9.19
C GLN A 660 -62.46 -17.15 9.56
N ASN A 661 -61.62 -16.52 8.75
CA ASN A 661 -61.75 -15.11 8.37
C ASN A 661 -61.78 -14.98 6.83
N GLY A 662 -62.98 -15.16 6.25
CA GLY A 662 -63.44 -14.45 5.04
C GLY A 662 -62.78 -14.69 3.68
N VAL A 663 -61.71 -15.47 3.55
CA VAL A 663 -61.02 -15.80 2.29
C VAL A 663 -60.30 -17.14 2.46
N SER A 664 -60.52 -18.12 1.59
CA SER A 664 -60.06 -19.53 1.67
C SER A 664 -58.55 -19.75 1.90
N ARG A 665 -58.08 -19.49 3.12
CA ARG A 665 -56.73 -19.78 3.63
C ARG A 665 -56.83 -20.82 4.74
N CYS A 666 -55.72 -21.51 4.97
CA CYS A 666 -55.28 -22.17 6.21
C CYS A 666 -55.32 -23.71 6.25
N TYR A 667 -54.21 -24.27 6.71
CA TYR A 667 -54.22 -25.26 7.79
C TYR A 667 -53.41 -24.81 9.03
N TRP A 668 -52.69 -23.67 8.98
CA TRP A 668 -51.72 -23.26 10.00
C TRP A 668 -51.58 -21.74 10.05
N SER A 669 -51.34 -21.16 11.23
CA SER A 669 -50.95 -19.76 11.36
C SER A 669 -49.50 -19.62 10.88
N GLY A 670 -49.23 -18.70 9.94
CA GLY A 670 -47.86 -18.37 9.52
C GLY A 670 -47.36 -18.91 8.17
N ALA A 671 -48.19 -19.54 7.32
CA ALA A 671 -47.78 -19.98 5.97
C ALA A 671 -48.79 -19.61 4.85
N TYR A 672 -48.28 -19.31 3.64
CA TYR A 672 -49.06 -19.17 2.40
C TYR A 672 -48.78 -20.37 1.49
N VAL A 673 -49.83 -21.13 1.13
CA VAL A 673 -49.70 -22.47 0.55
C VAL A 673 -50.60 -22.65 -0.68
N PHE A 674 -50.05 -23.21 -1.75
CA PHE A 674 -50.75 -23.80 -2.90
C PHE A 674 -51.21 -25.20 -2.54
N HIS A 675 -52.50 -25.50 -2.66
CA HIS A 675 -53.05 -26.78 -2.23
C HIS A 675 -53.56 -27.65 -3.39
N THR A 676 -53.61 -28.97 -3.20
CA THR A 676 -54.11 -29.90 -4.24
C THR A 676 -55.62 -29.89 -4.45
N GLY A 677 -56.42 -29.35 -3.52
CA GLY A 677 -57.90 -29.36 -3.56
C GLY A 677 -58.60 -28.23 -4.35
N GLY A 678 -57.87 -27.43 -5.15
CA GLY A 678 -58.40 -26.27 -5.90
C GLY A 678 -58.34 -24.91 -5.17
N ALA A 679 -57.24 -24.17 -5.32
CA ALA A 679 -57.07 -22.89 -4.65
C ALA A 679 -57.94 -21.81 -5.31
N SER A 680 -58.93 -21.27 -4.59
CA SER A 680 -59.93 -20.33 -5.12
C SER A 680 -59.32 -19.05 -5.72
N PHE A 681 -58.08 -18.71 -5.35
CA PHE A 681 -57.35 -17.51 -5.78
C PHE A 681 -56.55 -17.68 -7.08
N MET A 682 -56.46 -18.91 -7.60
CA MET A 682 -55.77 -19.22 -8.86
C MET A 682 -56.73 -19.51 -10.01
N GLY A 683 -58.03 -19.25 -9.83
CA GLY A 683 -59.07 -19.64 -10.80
C GLY A 683 -59.45 -21.13 -10.72
N SER A 684 -60.65 -21.45 -11.20
CA SER A 684 -61.14 -22.83 -11.21
C SER A 684 -60.25 -23.71 -12.10
N GLY A 685 -59.64 -24.78 -11.56
CA GLY A 685 -58.86 -25.76 -12.32
C GLY A 685 -57.36 -25.81 -12.01
N ASN A 686 -56.84 -24.85 -11.26
CA ASN A 686 -55.42 -24.82 -10.88
C ASN A 686 -55.14 -25.61 -9.59
N THR A 687 -55.08 -26.94 -9.74
CA THR A 687 -54.65 -27.90 -8.69
C THR A 687 -53.19 -28.28 -8.89
N ILE A 688 -52.39 -28.43 -7.82
CA ILE A 688 -51.06 -29.06 -7.94
C ILE A 688 -51.25 -30.55 -8.22
N ALA A 689 -50.64 -31.03 -9.30
CA ALA A 689 -50.54 -32.43 -9.65
C ALA A 689 -49.11 -32.94 -9.40
N ASP A 690 -48.99 -34.26 -9.24
CA ASP A 690 -47.69 -34.91 -9.20
C ASP A 690 -46.96 -34.69 -10.54
N GLY A 691 -45.70 -34.25 -10.49
CA GLY A 691 -44.88 -33.83 -11.62
C GLY A 691 -44.90 -32.32 -11.91
N ASP A 692 -45.76 -31.52 -11.26
CA ASP A 692 -45.77 -30.06 -11.46
C ASP A 692 -44.51 -29.41 -10.83
N ILE A 693 -43.97 -28.39 -11.51
CA ILE A 693 -42.98 -27.47 -10.93
C ILE A 693 -43.67 -26.15 -10.66
N ILE A 694 -43.59 -25.65 -9.42
CA ILE A 694 -44.17 -24.37 -9.03
C ILE A 694 -43.06 -23.34 -8.87
N GLN A 695 -43.18 -22.26 -9.61
CA GLN A 695 -42.24 -21.15 -9.64
C GLN A 695 -42.72 -20.06 -8.70
N ILE A 696 -41.84 -19.55 -7.85
CA ILE A 696 -42.16 -18.54 -6.83
C ILE A 696 -41.13 -17.41 -6.94
N ALA A 697 -41.63 -16.18 -7.05
CA ALA A 697 -40.84 -14.96 -6.96
C ALA A 697 -41.31 -14.17 -5.73
N ILE A 698 -40.38 -13.67 -4.93
CA ILE A 698 -40.69 -12.93 -3.71
C ILE A 698 -39.79 -11.71 -3.59
N ASP A 699 -40.39 -10.60 -3.22
CA ASP A 699 -39.72 -9.36 -2.88
C ASP A 699 -40.05 -9.03 -1.43
N THR A 700 -39.08 -9.26 -0.54
CA THR A 700 -39.26 -9.00 0.90
C THR A 700 -39.28 -7.51 1.21
N THR A 701 -38.78 -6.65 0.32
CA THR A 701 -38.78 -5.18 0.52
C THR A 701 -40.17 -4.59 0.33
N THR A 702 -40.92 -5.09 -0.64
CA THR A 702 -42.32 -4.70 -0.88
C THR A 702 -43.32 -5.62 -0.16
N SER A 703 -42.84 -6.69 0.48
CA SER A 703 -43.65 -7.73 1.13
C SER A 703 -44.67 -8.33 0.16
N GLN A 704 -44.23 -8.59 -1.06
CA GLN A 704 -45.03 -9.16 -2.13
C GLN A 704 -44.43 -10.47 -2.64
N PHE A 705 -45.28 -11.39 -3.06
CA PHE A 705 -44.86 -12.59 -3.76
C PHE A 705 -45.79 -12.93 -4.93
N TRP A 706 -45.22 -13.67 -5.87
CA TRP A 706 -45.87 -14.17 -7.06
C TRP A 706 -45.54 -15.63 -7.27
N LEU A 707 -46.44 -16.31 -7.95
CA LEU A 707 -46.26 -17.71 -8.26
C LEU A 707 -47.00 -18.12 -9.53
N ARG A 708 -46.57 -19.24 -10.11
CA ARG A 708 -47.23 -19.89 -11.25
C ARG A 708 -46.74 -21.33 -11.39
N LYS A 709 -47.38 -22.12 -12.24
CA LYS A 709 -46.79 -23.39 -12.68
C LYS A 709 -45.75 -23.13 -13.77
N ALA A 710 -44.72 -23.95 -13.82
CA ALA A 710 -43.80 -23.95 -14.95
C ALA A 710 -44.58 -24.20 -16.25
N GLY A 711 -44.39 -23.32 -17.23
CA GLY A 711 -45.13 -23.31 -18.50
C GLY A 711 -46.32 -22.35 -18.55
N ASP A 712 -46.81 -21.84 -17.41
CA ASP A 712 -47.84 -20.80 -17.40
C ASP A 712 -47.24 -19.44 -17.75
N THR A 713 -47.97 -18.64 -18.54
CA THR A 713 -47.53 -17.30 -18.97
C THR A 713 -47.95 -16.19 -18.00
N VAL A 714 -48.84 -16.47 -17.06
CA VAL A 714 -49.40 -15.47 -16.13
C VAL A 714 -49.03 -15.79 -14.69
N TRP A 715 -48.57 -14.79 -13.95
CA TRP A 715 -48.34 -14.87 -12.52
C TRP A 715 -49.66 -14.71 -11.77
N ASN A 716 -49.81 -15.42 -10.64
CA ASN A 716 -50.98 -15.28 -9.75
C ASN A 716 -52.34 -15.49 -10.44
N ASN A 717 -52.36 -16.18 -11.59
CA ASN A 717 -53.52 -16.26 -12.49
C ASN A 717 -54.13 -14.88 -12.82
N ASN A 718 -53.29 -13.86 -12.96
CA ASN A 718 -53.68 -12.48 -13.25
C ASN A 718 -52.80 -11.93 -14.37
N ALA A 719 -53.40 -11.56 -15.49
CA ALA A 719 -52.69 -11.02 -16.65
C ALA A 719 -51.95 -9.69 -16.35
N ALA A 720 -52.33 -8.99 -15.28
CA ALA A 720 -51.67 -7.77 -14.81
C ALA A 720 -50.64 -8.01 -13.69
N ALA A 721 -50.37 -9.27 -13.32
CA ALA A 721 -49.36 -9.59 -12.33
C ALA A 721 -47.99 -9.80 -12.97
N ASP A 722 -47.02 -9.04 -12.49
CA ASP A 722 -45.65 -9.04 -13.00
C ASP A 722 -44.66 -8.74 -11.87
N PRO A 723 -43.83 -9.73 -11.47
CA PRO A 723 -42.81 -9.54 -10.43
C PRO A 723 -41.75 -8.50 -10.81
N ALA A 724 -41.39 -8.38 -12.09
CA ALA A 724 -40.33 -7.47 -12.54
C ALA A 724 -40.72 -5.99 -12.38
N THR A 725 -42.03 -5.71 -12.33
CA THR A 725 -42.59 -4.37 -12.11
C THR A 725 -43.27 -4.24 -10.74
N SER A 726 -43.15 -5.24 -9.87
CA SER A 726 -43.84 -5.33 -8.57
C SER A 726 -45.36 -5.08 -8.66
N THR A 727 -45.98 -5.53 -9.76
CA THR A 727 -47.41 -5.28 -10.02
C THR A 727 -48.27 -6.49 -9.65
N SER A 728 -49.39 -6.23 -8.96
CA SER A 728 -50.40 -7.24 -8.56
C SER A 728 -49.85 -8.47 -7.81
N GLY A 729 -48.82 -8.28 -6.98
CA GLY A 729 -48.30 -9.30 -6.08
C GLY A 729 -49.26 -9.64 -4.93
N PHE A 730 -49.20 -10.87 -4.45
CA PHE A 730 -49.87 -11.23 -3.21
C PHE A 730 -49.09 -10.67 -2.03
N SER A 731 -49.78 -10.03 -1.09
CA SER A 731 -49.13 -9.54 0.14
C SER A 731 -48.76 -10.70 1.06
N CYS A 732 -47.51 -10.71 1.51
CA CYS A 732 -47.02 -11.55 2.61
C CYS A 732 -46.79 -10.78 3.91
N SER A 733 -47.19 -9.51 4.01
CA SER A 733 -46.96 -8.66 5.19
C SER A 733 -47.66 -9.14 6.48
N GLY A 734 -48.55 -10.13 6.37
CA GLY A 734 -49.17 -10.79 7.52
C GLY A 734 -48.31 -11.89 8.16
N MET A 735 -47.14 -12.22 7.58
CA MET A 735 -46.18 -13.16 8.18
C MET A 735 -45.33 -12.45 9.23
N THR A 736 -45.17 -13.08 10.38
CA THR A 736 -44.27 -12.61 11.44
C THR A 736 -42.89 -13.20 11.25
N GLY A 737 -41.86 -12.35 11.24
CA GLY A 737 -40.47 -12.77 11.18
C GLY A 737 -39.94 -13.01 9.76
N ALA A 738 -38.87 -13.79 9.65
CA ALA A 738 -38.24 -14.14 8.38
C ALA A 738 -39.12 -15.06 7.52
N ILE A 739 -38.93 -15.04 6.20
CA ILE A 739 -39.71 -15.82 5.23
C ILE A 739 -38.85 -16.95 4.68
N TYR A 740 -39.44 -18.14 4.50
CA TYR A 740 -38.76 -19.35 4.04
C TYR A 740 -39.59 -20.08 2.97
N PRO A 741 -38.98 -20.86 2.06
CA PRO A 741 -39.70 -21.86 1.28
C PRO A 741 -40.45 -22.83 2.19
N TYR A 742 -41.61 -23.35 1.79
CA TYR A 742 -42.43 -24.23 2.62
C TYR A 742 -43.05 -25.37 1.83
N VAL A 743 -43.13 -26.56 2.45
CA VAL A 743 -43.83 -27.72 1.87
C VAL A 743 -44.59 -28.53 2.91
N ASN A 744 -45.67 -29.17 2.47
CA ASN A 744 -46.50 -30.12 3.19
C ASN A 744 -46.82 -31.34 2.32
N LEU A 745 -46.48 -32.54 2.79
CA LEU A 745 -46.68 -33.81 2.08
C LEU A 745 -47.96 -34.52 2.53
N LYS A 746 -48.58 -35.31 1.64
CA LYS A 746 -49.73 -36.18 1.97
C LYS A 746 -49.27 -37.33 2.88
N ASN A 747 -50.25 -37.97 3.52
CA ASN A 747 -50.04 -39.21 4.28
C ASN A 747 -49.86 -40.41 3.34
N ASP A 748 -48.75 -40.41 2.61
CA ASP A 748 -48.33 -41.47 1.68
C ASP A 748 -46.82 -41.66 1.85
N ALA A 749 -46.36 -42.91 1.96
CA ALA A 749 -44.94 -43.23 2.06
C ALA A 749 -44.18 -42.97 0.74
N ALA A 750 -44.89 -42.81 -0.37
CA ALA A 750 -44.30 -42.39 -1.63
C ALA A 750 -44.10 -40.87 -1.73
N ALA A 751 -44.72 -40.05 -0.85
CA ALA A 751 -44.75 -38.60 -1.03
C ALA A 751 -43.36 -37.96 -1.01
N GLN A 752 -43.07 -37.10 -1.99
CA GLN A 752 -41.76 -36.47 -2.20
C GLN A 752 -41.89 -35.12 -2.91
N VAL A 753 -40.97 -34.20 -2.57
CA VAL A 753 -40.80 -32.88 -3.19
C VAL A 753 -39.31 -32.55 -3.32
N VAL A 754 -38.94 -31.70 -4.29
CA VAL A 754 -37.58 -31.21 -4.49
C VAL A 754 -37.57 -29.68 -4.53
N LEU A 755 -36.62 -29.05 -3.84
CA LEU A 755 -36.36 -27.61 -3.91
C LEU A 755 -35.30 -27.30 -4.96
N HIS A 756 -35.65 -26.45 -5.93
CA HIS A 756 -34.75 -25.89 -6.92
C HIS A 756 -34.47 -24.43 -6.55
N GLY A 757 -33.64 -24.23 -5.54
CA GLY A 757 -33.32 -22.90 -4.98
C GLY A 757 -32.03 -22.28 -5.48
N SER A 758 -31.21 -23.03 -6.24
CA SER A 758 -29.90 -22.60 -6.75
C SER A 758 -29.90 -22.49 -8.27
N SER A 759 -29.04 -21.62 -8.80
CA SER A 759 -28.96 -21.31 -10.24
C SER A 759 -28.74 -22.55 -11.12
N ASP A 760 -28.07 -23.58 -10.62
CA ASP A 760 -27.80 -24.83 -11.33
C ASP A 760 -29.02 -25.76 -11.45
N ARG A 761 -30.11 -25.52 -10.70
CA ARG A 761 -31.30 -26.39 -10.65
C ARG A 761 -32.60 -25.73 -11.05
N ILE A 762 -32.61 -24.40 -11.13
CA ILE A 762 -33.75 -23.64 -11.62
C ILE A 762 -33.96 -23.97 -13.11
N ALA A 763 -35.11 -24.56 -13.44
CA ALA A 763 -35.46 -24.94 -14.80
C ALA A 763 -36.16 -23.80 -15.56
N GLY A 764 -36.80 -22.89 -14.82
CA GLY A 764 -37.51 -21.73 -15.35
C GLY A 764 -36.67 -20.48 -15.55
N THR A 765 -37.24 -19.51 -16.27
CA THR A 765 -36.66 -18.17 -16.38
C THR A 765 -37.11 -17.32 -15.19
N ALA A 766 -36.15 -16.87 -14.38
CA ALA A 766 -36.37 -15.92 -13.31
C ALA A 766 -36.88 -14.57 -13.87
N PRO A 767 -37.77 -13.85 -13.16
CA PRO A 767 -38.09 -12.47 -13.51
C PRO A 767 -36.85 -11.57 -13.47
N ALA A 768 -36.84 -10.52 -14.28
CA ALA A 768 -35.74 -9.55 -14.27
C ALA A 768 -35.54 -8.95 -12.87
N GLY A 769 -34.30 -8.98 -12.37
CA GLY A 769 -33.95 -8.47 -11.04
C GLY A 769 -34.14 -9.45 -9.87
N TYR A 770 -34.50 -10.71 -10.14
CA TYR A 770 -34.63 -11.75 -9.11
C TYR A 770 -33.50 -12.78 -9.22
N GLY A 771 -32.84 -13.06 -8.10
CA GLY A 771 -31.79 -14.08 -7.98
C GLY A 771 -32.27 -15.37 -7.31
N PRO A 772 -31.48 -16.45 -7.31
CA PRO A 772 -31.78 -17.67 -6.53
C PRO A 772 -31.86 -17.40 -5.01
N ILE A 773 -32.21 -18.41 -4.20
CA ILE A 773 -32.27 -18.29 -2.71
C ILE A 773 -30.86 -18.21 -2.07
N GLY A 774 -29.80 -18.02 -2.85
CA GLY A 774 -28.40 -17.97 -2.38
C GLY A 774 -27.59 -16.89 -3.07
#